data_AF-A0A3N1MM01-F1
#
_entry.id   AF-A0A3N1MM01-F1
#
_cell.length_a   1.000
_cell.length_b   1.000
_cell.length_c   1.000
_cell.angle_alpha   90.00
_cell.angle_beta   90.00
_cell.angle_gamma   90.00
#
_symmetry.space_group_name_H-M   'P 1'
#
loop_
_entity.id
_entity.type
_entity.pdbx_description
1 polymer ?
#
loop_
_entity_poly.entity_id
_entity_poly.type
_entity_poly.pdbx_seq_one_letter_code
_entity_poly.pdbx_strand_id
1 'polypeptide(L)'
;MSNLAHRQLSDLADVSGGAIQLLGVEQDEKGQTTFTVSLDTSGIITSGPGIRVRARERFEILVGPSFPLAHPDVYVMHRRWAGTPHVQWGRVLCLYAAPSVEWNPADGMRGLIGRLNLWLQRAAVGELDPAGQPLHPPVAYSSYKNGWVVVRPDVGELAPWIDTEPNSAPVRLLYAWCAHRGERIDVLEWLTRQQVYQRLVADELPARDEAGTALFAAPLILVSDTLDMEYPSTADALAGSLETYGYSRDELLRAFVTARTINKAVGVALEGDGAVPAMMLLGTPARRLDPGQALAHITAWHLDDLGAQITDLLKNVSPEHVELTKRVRELAESWLGFAKIQWMVIHEARPEVTRRRDSGSFVRWLTGRKILILGCGALGAPIAEHCVRAGVAQLHVVDKGTVTPGILVRQPYEDADIGYNKAERLAQRLSRIRGDLTVTSARGDIVTGTFADPAPLLEYDLIIDATADTGVRVGIERLRAAARENWPPIISALFGHTAQRGIATVSMTGATGSGHDILRRLAIDTVTNPPLGWRTITEDLFPNPPRTNRFFPEPGCSAPTFTGAAAEVTALASTLFSNALATLVDAEAAPMSAIGCDLAPTASAARPLLLTWTNDHTLTDHTGEYEVRISGRALAEMRTETRRGQRVRGARVETGGMLLGSLDEATQTIYIDGASGPSPDSHLSAAYFDHGVEGTQEIVTSIRTATIDRVGFVGMWHTHPHGIASPSSTDEAGMADIVAPDGTGRRAVMLILGGHGTSWQSWLETGTPPDLYVRVVNRTTQSRPEDPVALHLISASAWFPGGYAYPNRRASEDDHERSDEHQ
;
A
#
# COMPACT_ATOMS: atom_id res chain seq x y z
N MET A 1 20.45 23.16 -39.76
CA MET A 1 20.07 23.25 -38.32
C MET A 1 21.03 24.13 -37.53
N SER A 2 22.37 24.04 -37.71
CA SER A 2 23.35 25.04 -37.18
C SER A 2 23.02 26.52 -37.53
N ASN A 3 22.36 26.74 -38.68
CA ASN A 3 21.88 28.06 -39.11
C ASN A 3 20.84 28.71 -38.17
N LEU A 4 20.06 27.91 -37.41
CA LEU A 4 19.10 28.46 -36.43
C LEU A 4 19.82 29.03 -35.20
N ALA A 5 20.77 28.27 -34.65
CA ALA A 5 21.61 28.70 -33.53
C ALA A 5 22.40 29.96 -33.88
N HIS A 6 23.01 29.98 -35.07
CA HIS A 6 23.72 31.16 -35.57
C HIS A 6 22.80 32.38 -35.64
N ARG A 7 21.62 32.26 -36.28
CA ARG A 7 20.65 33.35 -36.35
C ARG A 7 20.25 33.85 -34.97
N GLN A 8 19.87 32.95 -34.05
CA GLN A 8 19.44 33.34 -32.72
C GLN A 8 20.54 34.04 -31.91
N LEU A 9 21.80 33.59 -32.01
CA LEU A 9 22.93 34.26 -31.35
C LEU A 9 23.27 35.61 -31.99
N SER A 10 23.21 35.71 -33.32
CA SER A 10 23.41 36.98 -34.03
C SER A 10 22.33 37.99 -33.68
N ASP A 11 21.05 37.59 -33.70
CA ASP A 11 19.92 38.44 -33.31
C ASP A 11 20.08 38.94 -31.86
N LEU A 12 20.51 38.05 -30.94
CA LEU A 12 20.80 38.42 -29.56
C LEU A 12 21.96 39.42 -29.45
N ALA A 13 23.04 39.22 -30.20
CA ALA A 13 24.18 40.14 -30.21
C ALA A 13 23.75 41.54 -30.67
N ASP A 14 22.98 41.63 -31.76
CA ASP A 14 22.51 42.89 -32.37
C ASP A 14 21.63 43.71 -31.42
N VAL A 15 20.74 43.06 -30.68
CA VAL A 15 19.81 43.75 -29.76
C VAL A 15 20.37 43.98 -28.35
N SER A 16 21.52 43.37 -28.02
CA SER A 16 22.08 43.41 -26.65
C SER A 16 22.77 44.73 -26.27
N GLY A 17 22.88 45.69 -27.19
CA GLY A 17 23.63 46.94 -26.94
C GLY A 17 25.11 46.71 -26.66
N GLY A 18 25.68 45.61 -27.16
CA GLY A 18 27.06 45.21 -26.93
C GLY A 18 27.29 44.42 -25.65
N ALA A 19 26.26 43.97 -24.93
CA ALA A 19 26.41 43.07 -23.79
C ALA A 19 26.78 41.64 -24.23
N ILE A 20 26.34 41.21 -25.42
CA ILE A 20 26.69 39.92 -26.05
C ILE A 20 27.43 40.22 -27.34
N GLN A 21 28.58 39.58 -27.55
CA GLN A 21 29.35 39.67 -28.79
C GLN A 21 29.60 38.27 -29.35
N LEU A 22 29.18 38.02 -30.59
CA LEU A 22 29.58 36.84 -31.33
C LEU A 22 30.93 37.11 -32.01
N LEU A 23 31.99 36.47 -31.54
CA LEU A 23 33.37 36.72 -31.97
C LEU A 23 33.85 35.78 -33.08
N GLY A 24 33.30 34.58 -33.15
CA GLY A 24 33.74 33.56 -34.09
C GLY A 24 32.74 32.42 -34.22
N VAL A 25 32.72 31.80 -35.39
CA VAL A 25 31.88 30.63 -35.71
C VAL A 25 32.72 29.66 -36.50
N GLU A 26 32.89 28.46 -35.95
CA GLU A 26 33.63 27.37 -36.58
C GLU A 26 32.72 26.16 -36.69
N GLN A 27 32.77 25.48 -37.83
CA GLN A 27 31.99 24.26 -38.05
C GLN A 27 32.94 23.11 -38.38
N ASP A 28 32.79 22.00 -37.68
CA ASP A 28 33.60 20.81 -37.92
C ASP A 28 33.02 19.91 -39.03
N GLU A 29 33.82 18.95 -39.48
CA GLU A 29 33.43 17.98 -40.52
C GLU A 29 32.28 17.06 -40.08
N LYS A 30 31.97 16.99 -38.77
CA LYS A 30 30.91 16.17 -38.18
C LYS A 30 29.60 16.94 -38.02
N GLY A 31 29.54 18.19 -38.46
CA GLY A 31 28.34 19.03 -38.42
C GLY A 31 28.06 19.70 -37.08
N GLN A 32 29.03 19.70 -36.16
CA GLN A 32 29.01 20.44 -34.91
C GLN A 32 29.49 21.88 -35.17
N THR A 33 28.84 22.87 -34.57
CA THR A 33 29.20 24.29 -34.72
C THR A 33 29.59 24.88 -33.37
N THR A 34 30.79 25.45 -33.31
CA THR A 34 31.33 26.15 -32.15
C THR A 34 31.15 27.65 -32.34
N PHE A 35 30.45 28.30 -31.40
CA PHE A 35 30.30 29.74 -31.37
C PHE A 35 31.18 30.32 -30.26
N THR A 36 32.11 31.21 -30.60
CA THR A 36 32.86 31.97 -29.60
C THR A 36 32.07 33.21 -29.22
N VAL A 37 31.57 33.26 -27.99
CA VAL A 37 30.71 34.34 -27.47
C VAL A 37 31.40 35.06 -26.31
N SER A 38 31.29 36.38 -26.28
CA SER A 38 31.87 37.25 -25.25
C SER A 38 30.75 38.02 -24.54
N LEU A 39 30.62 37.78 -23.24
CA LEU A 39 29.56 38.34 -22.39
C LEU A 39 30.11 39.43 -21.47
N ASP A 40 29.44 40.57 -21.44
CA ASP A 40 29.64 41.59 -20.41
C ASP A 40 29.21 41.02 -19.05
N THR A 41 30.15 41.00 -18.12
CA THR A 41 30.00 40.44 -16.78
C THR A 41 30.34 41.47 -15.71
N SER A 42 30.55 42.73 -16.10
CA SER A 42 30.93 43.84 -15.20
C SER A 42 29.91 44.10 -14.08
N GLY A 43 28.64 43.75 -14.29
CA GLY A 43 27.57 43.86 -13.30
C GLY A 43 27.43 42.69 -12.33
N ILE A 44 28.26 41.64 -12.43
CA ILE A 44 28.18 40.46 -11.56
C ILE A 44 28.99 40.70 -10.29
N ILE A 45 28.33 40.61 -9.14
CA ILE A 45 28.95 40.77 -7.82
C ILE A 45 29.69 39.47 -7.47
N THR A 46 30.94 39.60 -6.99
CA THR A 46 31.74 38.47 -6.51
C THR A 46 31.85 38.50 -4.99
N SER A 47 31.72 37.34 -4.34
CA SER A 47 31.88 37.17 -2.90
C SER A 47 33.00 36.15 -2.60
N GLY A 48 33.53 36.15 -1.38
CA GLY A 48 34.75 35.43 -0.98
C GLY A 48 34.92 34.00 -1.55
N PRO A 49 34.00 33.06 -1.29
CA PRO A 49 34.13 31.67 -1.75
C PRO A 49 33.74 31.43 -3.22
N GLY A 50 33.27 32.46 -3.94
CA GLY A 50 32.80 32.33 -5.33
C GLY A 50 33.88 32.53 -6.41
N ILE A 51 33.53 32.27 -7.66
CA ILE A 51 34.44 32.49 -8.80
C ILE A 51 34.71 33.99 -9.02
N ARG A 52 35.93 34.32 -9.43
CA ARG A 52 36.26 35.69 -9.88
C ARG A 52 35.99 35.84 -11.38
N VAL A 53 35.00 36.66 -11.71
CA VAL A 53 34.68 37.08 -13.09
C VAL A 53 35.41 38.38 -13.43
N ARG A 54 35.79 38.53 -14.70
CA ARG A 54 36.33 39.80 -15.27
C ARG A 54 35.17 40.72 -15.66
N ALA A 55 35.48 41.91 -16.16
CA ALA A 55 34.45 42.76 -16.79
C ALA A 55 33.83 42.08 -18.03
N ARG A 56 34.57 41.16 -18.67
CA ARG A 56 34.11 40.40 -19.82
C ARG A 56 34.68 38.99 -19.80
N GLU A 57 33.82 38.00 -19.98
CA GLU A 57 34.21 36.59 -20.07
C GLU A 57 33.87 36.01 -21.44
N ARG A 58 34.68 35.06 -21.90
CA ARG A 58 34.53 34.39 -23.20
C ARG A 58 34.19 32.93 -23.02
N PHE A 59 33.26 32.47 -23.85
CA PHE A 59 32.74 31.11 -23.84
C PHE A 59 32.75 30.53 -25.26
N GLU A 60 32.98 29.23 -25.36
CA GLU A 60 32.69 28.45 -26.55
C GLU A 60 31.37 27.71 -26.32
N ILE A 61 30.40 27.95 -27.21
CA ILE A 61 29.11 27.27 -27.20
C ILE A 61 29.13 26.24 -28.31
N LEU A 62 29.09 24.96 -27.94
CA LEU A 62 29.19 23.84 -28.86
C LEU A 62 27.79 23.31 -29.18
N VAL A 63 27.40 23.41 -30.44
CA VAL A 63 26.03 23.12 -30.91
C VAL A 63 26.05 21.93 -31.84
N GLY A 64 25.37 20.86 -31.39
CA GLY A 64 25.19 19.65 -32.20
C GLY A 64 24.08 19.78 -33.25
N PRO A 65 23.99 18.79 -34.17
CA PRO A 65 22.98 18.78 -35.24
C PRO A 65 21.54 18.67 -34.73
N SER A 66 21.35 18.19 -33.49
CA SER A 66 20.04 18.01 -32.84
C SER A 66 19.46 19.28 -32.22
N PHE A 67 20.15 20.42 -32.30
CA PHE A 67 19.61 21.71 -31.83
C PHE A 67 18.36 22.13 -32.66
N PRO A 68 17.27 22.59 -32.02
CA PRO A 68 17.14 22.98 -30.61
C PRO A 68 16.62 21.89 -29.65
N LEU A 69 16.42 20.66 -30.12
CA LEU A 69 15.88 19.58 -29.28
C LEU A 69 16.86 19.14 -28.19
N ALA A 70 18.16 19.15 -28.48
CA ALA A 70 19.23 18.99 -27.50
C ALA A 70 19.84 20.35 -27.13
N HIS A 71 20.22 20.52 -25.85
CA HIS A 71 20.90 21.74 -25.41
C HIS A 71 22.34 21.81 -25.95
N PRO A 72 22.89 23.00 -26.18
CA PRO A 72 24.32 23.19 -26.42
C PRO A 72 25.16 22.98 -25.16
N ASP A 73 26.44 22.62 -25.34
CA ASP A 73 27.43 22.61 -24.25
C ASP A 73 28.17 23.95 -24.19
N VAL A 74 28.54 24.38 -22.98
CA VAL A 74 29.23 25.66 -22.76
C VAL A 74 30.58 25.45 -22.11
N TYR A 75 31.62 25.98 -22.73
CA TYR A 75 33.00 25.92 -22.28
C TYR A 75 33.50 27.32 -21.94
N VAL A 76 34.22 27.46 -20.83
CA VAL A 76 35.02 28.66 -20.54
C VAL A 76 36.43 28.50 -21.13
N MET A 77 36.95 29.56 -21.75
CA MET A 77 38.22 29.51 -22.49
C MET A 77 39.49 29.50 -21.59
N HIS A 78 39.37 29.26 -20.29
CA HIS A 78 40.47 29.28 -19.34
C HIS A 78 40.24 28.30 -18.18
N ARG A 79 41.28 27.98 -17.41
CA ARG A 79 41.18 27.05 -16.25
C ARG A 79 41.07 27.73 -14.88
N ARG A 80 40.83 29.06 -14.81
CA ARG A 80 40.77 29.79 -13.53
C ARG A 80 39.65 29.34 -12.59
N TRP A 81 38.61 28.70 -13.13
CA TRP A 81 37.49 28.16 -12.37
C TRP A 81 37.57 26.64 -12.24
N ALA A 82 38.72 26.02 -12.54
CA ALA A 82 38.90 24.60 -12.28
C ALA A 82 38.88 24.33 -10.77
N GLY A 83 38.23 23.25 -10.35
CA GLY A 83 38.05 22.89 -8.94
C GLY A 83 36.87 23.58 -8.25
N THR A 84 36.14 24.47 -8.93
CA THR A 84 34.88 25.02 -8.39
C THR A 84 33.68 24.16 -8.78
N PRO A 85 32.62 24.12 -7.96
CA PRO A 85 31.41 23.36 -8.28
C PRO A 85 30.87 23.65 -9.69
N HIS A 86 30.31 22.62 -10.34
CA HIS A 86 29.71 22.69 -11.67
C HIS A 86 30.66 23.11 -12.81
N VAL A 87 31.98 23.03 -12.61
CA VAL A 87 33.00 23.17 -13.67
C VAL A 87 33.70 21.83 -13.92
N GLN A 88 33.31 21.15 -14.99
CA GLN A 88 33.80 19.84 -15.40
C GLN A 88 35.04 20.00 -16.32
N TRP A 89 36.03 19.10 -16.23
CA TRP A 89 37.30 19.14 -16.98
C TRP A 89 38.06 20.47 -16.88
N GLY A 90 37.79 21.23 -15.83
CA GLY A 90 38.29 22.58 -15.59
C GLY A 90 37.83 23.65 -16.59
N ARG A 91 36.90 23.33 -17.51
CA ARG A 91 36.43 24.25 -18.56
C ARG A 91 34.96 24.11 -18.96
N VAL A 92 34.30 22.98 -18.76
CA VAL A 92 32.89 22.78 -19.16
C VAL A 92 31.96 23.20 -18.02
N LEU A 93 30.93 23.98 -18.33
CA LEU A 93 29.98 24.46 -17.34
C LEU A 93 28.74 23.57 -17.29
N CYS A 94 28.44 23.00 -16.13
CA CYS A 94 27.19 22.30 -15.90
C CYS A 94 26.07 23.31 -15.62
N LEU A 95 25.32 23.67 -16.66
CA LEU A 95 24.25 24.67 -16.55
C LEU A 95 22.91 24.10 -16.07
N TYR A 96 22.69 22.80 -16.26
CA TYR A 96 21.43 22.11 -16.00
C TYR A 96 21.66 20.94 -15.05
N ALA A 97 20.87 20.85 -13.98
CA ALA A 97 20.85 19.70 -13.09
C ALA A 97 20.02 18.56 -13.70
N ALA A 98 18.95 18.88 -14.43
CA ALA A 98 18.10 17.93 -15.14
C ALA A 98 17.74 18.47 -16.53
N PRO A 99 18.64 18.33 -17.53
CA PRO A 99 18.45 18.94 -18.84
C PRO A 99 17.12 18.59 -19.52
N SER A 100 16.59 17.38 -19.33
CA SER A 100 15.31 16.95 -19.94
C SER A 100 14.06 17.68 -19.41
N VAL A 101 14.18 18.38 -18.28
CA VAL A 101 13.09 19.16 -17.67
C VAL A 101 13.38 20.66 -17.75
N GLU A 102 14.66 21.04 -17.63
CA GLU A 102 15.07 22.45 -17.53
C GLU A 102 15.38 23.10 -18.89
N TRP A 103 15.84 22.32 -19.88
CA TRP A 103 16.01 22.83 -21.24
C TRP A 103 14.66 22.87 -21.94
N ASN A 104 14.25 24.07 -22.34
CA ASN A 104 13.08 24.26 -23.18
C ASN A 104 13.55 24.56 -24.62
N PRO A 105 13.40 23.62 -25.57
CA PRO A 105 13.77 23.83 -26.97
C PRO A 105 13.16 25.10 -27.59
N ALA A 106 12.00 25.57 -27.11
CA ALA A 106 11.35 26.78 -27.60
C ALA A 106 12.11 28.07 -27.25
N ASP A 107 12.87 28.07 -26.14
CA ASP A 107 13.62 29.25 -25.69
C ASP A 107 14.95 29.45 -26.45
N GLY A 108 15.46 28.37 -27.07
CA GLY A 108 16.66 28.39 -27.92
C GLY A 108 17.88 29.04 -27.27
N MET A 109 18.68 29.76 -28.06
CA MET A 109 19.91 30.40 -27.58
C MET A 109 19.65 31.51 -26.54
N ARG A 110 18.48 32.14 -26.56
CA ARG A 110 18.11 33.13 -25.53
C ARG A 110 17.98 32.47 -24.16
N GLY A 111 17.31 31.32 -24.09
CA GLY A 111 17.21 30.51 -22.88
C GLY A 111 18.58 30.08 -22.36
N LEU A 112 19.45 29.60 -23.26
CA LEU A 112 20.82 29.21 -22.91
C LEU A 112 21.63 30.36 -22.30
N ILE A 113 21.64 31.54 -22.96
CA ILE A 113 22.39 32.71 -22.45
C ILE A 113 21.82 33.19 -21.12
N GLY A 114 20.49 33.19 -20.96
CA GLY A 114 19.84 33.51 -19.68
C GLY A 114 20.28 32.55 -18.58
N ARG A 115 20.34 31.24 -18.87
CA ARG A 115 20.80 30.21 -17.93
C ARG A 115 22.28 30.36 -17.59
N LEU A 116 23.13 30.62 -18.58
CA LEU A 116 24.56 30.87 -18.38
C LEU A 116 24.80 32.10 -17.49
N ASN A 117 24.05 33.19 -17.70
CA ASN A 117 24.15 34.38 -16.85
C ASN A 117 23.71 34.09 -15.40
N LEU A 118 22.61 33.35 -15.21
CA LEU A 118 22.18 32.92 -13.87
C LEU A 118 23.24 32.05 -13.19
N TRP A 119 23.85 31.13 -13.94
CA TRP A 119 24.94 30.29 -13.45
C TRP A 119 26.12 31.16 -12.99
N LEU A 120 26.57 32.11 -13.81
CA LEU A 120 27.68 33.01 -13.47
C LEU A 120 27.39 33.84 -12.22
N GLN A 121 26.17 34.34 -12.07
CA GLN A 121 25.76 35.10 -10.88
C GLN A 121 25.85 34.25 -9.61
N ARG A 122 25.31 33.03 -9.63
CA ARG A 122 25.38 32.11 -8.47
C ARG A 122 26.81 31.65 -8.19
N ALA A 123 27.56 31.32 -9.24
CA ALA A 123 28.96 30.91 -9.14
C ALA A 123 29.82 32.00 -8.50
N ALA A 124 29.62 33.26 -8.90
CA ALA A 124 30.40 34.40 -8.42
C ALA A 124 30.22 34.67 -6.92
N VAL A 125 29.10 34.27 -6.33
CA VAL A 125 28.84 34.39 -4.89
C VAL A 125 28.96 33.07 -4.12
N GLY A 126 29.31 31.97 -4.79
CA GLY A 126 29.48 30.64 -4.17
C GLY A 126 28.17 29.90 -3.87
N GLU A 127 27.07 30.22 -4.57
CA GLU A 127 25.72 29.67 -4.33
C GLU A 127 25.29 28.61 -5.37
N LEU A 128 26.24 27.99 -6.07
CA LEU A 128 25.92 26.90 -7.01
C LEU A 128 25.40 25.65 -6.30
N ASP A 129 25.85 25.41 -5.06
CA ASP A 129 25.36 24.35 -4.19
C ASP A 129 24.74 24.98 -2.93
N PRO A 130 23.44 25.34 -2.97
CA PRO A 130 22.78 25.95 -1.82
C PRO A 130 22.83 25.02 -0.60
N ALA A 131 22.91 25.60 0.61
CA ALA A 131 22.88 24.83 1.85
C ALA A 131 21.61 23.95 1.91
N GLY A 132 21.80 22.63 2.03
CA GLY A 132 20.69 21.66 2.05
C GLY A 132 20.32 21.07 0.70
N GLN A 133 21.04 21.39 -0.38
CA GLN A 133 20.92 20.65 -1.64
C GLN A 133 21.99 19.56 -1.78
N PRO A 134 21.74 18.51 -2.59
CA PRO A 134 22.72 17.47 -2.83
C PRO A 134 23.99 18.01 -3.45
N LEU A 135 25.15 17.62 -2.89
CA LEU A 135 26.44 17.89 -3.52
C LEU A 135 26.53 17.13 -4.84
N HIS A 136 27.02 17.81 -5.88
CA HIS A 136 27.41 17.15 -7.12
C HIS A 136 28.74 16.41 -6.89
N PRO A 137 28.78 15.08 -7.02
CA PRO A 137 30.04 14.35 -6.93
C PRO A 137 30.93 14.67 -8.13
N PRO A 138 32.26 14.41 -8.05
CA PRO A 138 33.14 14.48 -9.20
C PRO A 138 32.60 13.61 -10.34
N VAL A 139 32.72 14.07 -11.58
CA VAL A 139 32.12 13.37 -12.73
C VAL A 139 32.91 12.10 -13.04
N ALA A 140 32.21 10.96 -13.07
CA ALA A 140 32.74 9.69 -13.56
C ALA A 140 32.01 9.32 -14.87
N TYR A 141 32.76 9.11 -15.95
CA TYR A 141 32.19 8.65 -17.23
C TYR A 141 32.08 7.13 -17.24
N SER A 142 31.07 6.63 -16.53
CA SER A 142 30.72 5.21 -16.47
C SER A 142 30.08 4.71 -17.77
N SER A 143 30.33 3.44 -18.11
CA SER A 143 29.71 2.77 -19.25
C SER A 143 29.08 1.45 -18.82
N TYR A 144 27.84 1.19 -19.23
CA TYR A 144 27.19 -0.11 -18.98
C TYR A 144 27.94 -1.28 -19.63
N LYS A 145 28.79 -1.03 -20.63
CA LYS A 145 29.66 -2.05 -21.25
C LYS A 145 30.63 -2.71 -20.26
N ASN A 146 30.89 -2.06 -19.12
CA ASN A 146 31.82 -2.53 -18.10
C ASN A 146 31.07 -3.13 -16.91
N GLY A 147 29.76 -3.36 -17.05
CA GLY A 147 28.86 -3.75 -15.98
C GLY A 147 28.39 -2.59 -15.09
N TRP A 148 27.47 -2.91 -14.18
CA TRP A 148 26.93 -1.95 -13.23
C TRP A 148 26.74 -2.57 -11.85
N VAL A 149 26.85 -1.74 -10.83
CA VAL A 149 26.75 -2.13 -9.42
C VAL A 149 25.51 -1.50 -8.82
N VAL A 150 24.69 -2.32 -8.17
CA VAL A 150 23.57 -1.86 -7.33
C VAL A 150 24.02 -1.93 -5.88
N VAL A 151 24.15 -0.77 -5.24
CA VAL A 151 24.58 -0.69 -3.84
C VAL A 151 23.35 -0.66 -2.95
N ARG A 152 23.16 -1.69 -2.13
CA ARG A 152 21.99 -1.85 -1.24
C ARG A 152 22.26 -1.54 0.22
N PRO A 153 23.34 -2.02 0.86
CA PRO A 153 23.57 -1.76 2.27
C PRO A 153 24.05 -0.33 2.51
N ASP A 154 23.48 0.32 3.52
CA ASP A 154 23.96 1.60 4.02
C ASP A 154 25.42 1.47 4.48
N VAL A 155 26.23 2.50 4.24
CA VAL A 155 27.58 2.56 4.81
C VAL A 155 27.49 2.97 6.28
N GLY A 156 26.60 3.93 6.61
CA GLY A 156 26.31 4.32 7.99
C GLY A 156 27.57 4.54 8.84
N GLU A 157 27.58 3.98 10.06
CA GLU A 157 28.67 4.06 11.05
C GLU A 157 30.00 3.46 10.58
N LEU A 158 30.01 2.70 9.47
CA LEU A 158 31.25 2.19 8.91
C LEU A 158 32.06 3.28 8.21
N ALA A 159 31.50 4.47 7.97
CA ALA A 159 32.21 5.58 7.35
C ALA A 159 33.29 6.18 8.28
N PRO A 160 34.54 6.36 7.81
CA PRO A 160 35.63 6.87 8.66
C PRO A 160 35.49 8.36 9.01
N TRP A 161 34.70 9.14 8.25
CA TRP A 161 34.45 10.56 8.53
C TRP A 161 33.36 10.82 9.60
N ILE A 162 32.75 9.77 10.15
CA ILE A 162 31.84 9.88 11.30
C ILE A 162 32.62 9.92 12.63
N ASP A 163 33.81 9.31 12.65
CA ASP A 163 34.65 9.27 13.85
C ASP A 163 35.30 10.64 14.10
N THR A 164 34.79 11.36 15.10
CA THR A 164 35.28 12.71 15.50
C THR A 164 36.55 12.69 16.35
N GLU A 165 37.14 11.51 16.58
CA GLU A 165 38.38 11.40 17.35
C GLU A 165 39.60 11.91 16.56
N PRO A 166 40.51 12.69 17.18
CA PRO A 166 41.69 13.26 16.50
C PRO A 166 42.65 12.26 15.84
N ASN A 167 42.51 10.96 16.13
CA ASN A 167 43.37 9.87 15.63
C ASN A 167 42.61 8.84 14.77
N SER A 168 41.41 9.14 14.29
CA SER A 168 40.68 8.23 13.40
C SER A 168 41.46 8.04 12.08
N ALA A 169 41.53 6.80 11.61
CA ALA A 169 42.26 6.49 10.38
C ALA A 169 41.63 7.23 9.19
N PRO A 170 42.40 7.98 8.39
CA PRO A 170 41.86 8.77 7.27
C PRO A 170 41.31 7.89 6.15
N VAL A 171 41.65 6.60 6.15
CA VAL A 171 41.19 5.60 5.19
C VAL A 171 40.76 4.33 5.92
N ARG A 172 39.65 3.73 5.49
CA ARG A 172 39.13 2.46 6.01
C ARG A 172 38.90 1.47 4.88
N LEU A 173 39.44 0.26 5.04
CA LEU A 173 39.25 -0.86 4.10
C LEU A 173 38.14 -1.79 4.60
N LEU A 174 37.15 -2.02 3.75
CA LEU A 174 36.08 -3.00 3.90
C LEU A 174 36.05 -3.94 2.69
N TYR A 175 35.23 -4.98 2.77
CA TYR A 175 34.95 -5.89 1.67
C TYR A 175 33.46 -5.88 1.39
N ALA A 176 33.08 -5.54 0.17
CA ALA A 176 31.74 -5.69 -0.35
C ALA A 176 31.47 -7.17 -0.62
N TRP A 177 30.44 -7.74 0.00
CA TRP A 177 29.93 -9.05 -0.38
C TRP A 177 28.88 -8.88 -1.48
N CYS A 178 29.14 -9.48 -2.63
CA CYS A 178 28.47 -9.17 -3.89
C CYS A 178 27.83 -10.40 -4.53
N ALA A 179 26.68 -10.22 -5.18
CA ALA A 179 26.07 -11.21 -6.07
C ALA A 179 26.25 -10.83 -7.54
N HIS A 180 26.74 -11.76 -8.37
CA HIS A 180 27.02 -11.57 -9.79
C HIS A 180 25.87 -12.09 -10.67
N ARG A 181 25.15 -11.18 -11.33
CA ARG A 181 23.94 -11.43 -12.12
C ARG A 181 24.12 -10.95 -13.57
N GLY A 182 24.92 -11.68 -14.35
CA GLY A 182 25.33 -11.23 -15.68
C GLY A 182 26.16 -9.96 -15.57
N GLU A 183 25.83 -8.89 -16.31
CA GLU A 183 26.55 -7.62 -16.20
C GLU A 183 26.21 -6.79 -14.94
N ARG A 184 25.22 -7.24 -14.16
CA ARG A 184 24.82 -6.60 -12.89
C ARG A 184 25.54 -7.23 -11.71
N ILE A 185 25.99 -6.38 -10.78
CA ILE A 185 26.54 -6.80 -9.50
C ILE A 185 25.70 -6.15 -8.39
N ASP A 186 25.16 -6.92 -7.47
CA ASP A 186 24.47 -6.38 -6.28
C ASP A 186 25.42 -6.46 -5.09
N VAL A 187 25.74 -5.32 -4.47
CA VAL A 187 26.37 -5.33 -3.14
C VAL A 187 25.28 -5.65 -2.13
N LEU A 188 25.47 -6.73 -1.38
CA LEU A 188 24.53 -7.23 -0.39
C LEU A 188 24.90 -6.78 1.02
N GLU A 189 26.20 -6.74 1.32
CA GLU A 189 26.70 -6.45 2.67
C GLU A 189 28.10 -5.82 2.64
N TRP A 190 28.45 -5.04 3.65
CA TRP A 190 29.81 -4.56 3.92
C TRP A 190 30.43 -5.37 5.06
N LEU A 191 31.58 -5.98 4.81
CA LEU A 191 32.29 -6.82 5.78
C LEU A 191 33.64 -6.20 6.15
N THR A 192 33.92 -6.14 7.45
CA THR A 192 35.27 -5.88 7.94
C THR A 192 36.15 -7.12 7.69
N ARG A 193 37.47 -6.92 7.68
CA ARG A 193 38.44 -8.02 7.56
C ARG A 193 38.23 -9.11 8.62
N GLN A 194 37.86 -8.71 9.85
CA GLN A 194 37.60 -9.65 10.94
C GLN A 194 36.34 -10.48 10.68
N GLN A 195 35.25 -9.85 10.21
CA GLN A 195 34.00 -10.56 9.88
C GLN A 195 34.21 -11.56 8.73
N VAL A 196 34.93 -11.16 7.68
CA VAL A 196 35.28 -12.07 6.59
C VAL A 196 36.01 -13.30 7.13
N TYR A 197 37.04 -13.10 7.96
CA TYR A 197 37.81 -14.21 8.53
C TYR A 197 36.93 -15.13 9.39
N GLN A 198 36.11 -14.57 10.27
CA GLN A 198 35.21 -15.34 11.14
C GLN A 198 34.21 -16.17 10.32
N ARG A 199 33.57 -15.58 9.31
CA ARG A 199 32.58 -16.28 8.49
C ARG A 199 33.18 -17.29 7.52
N LEU A 200 34.40 -17.07 7.01
CA LEU A 200 35.14 -18.08 6.24
C LEU A 200 35.46 -19.32 7.10
N VAL A 201 35.87 -19.12 8.35
CA VAL A 201 36.17 -20.24 9.27
C VAL A 201 34.90 -20.98 9.68
N ALA A 202 33.76 -20.29 9.77
CA ALA A 202 32.46 -20.86 10.11
C ALA A 202 31.70 -21.47 8.91
N ASP A 203 32.26 -21.42 7.69
CA ASP A 203 31.60 -21.87 6.44
C ASP A 203 30.27 -21.14 6.14
N GLU A 204 30.19 -19.85 6.51
CA GLU A 204 29.01 -19.00 6.36
C GLU A 204 29.03 -18.13 5.09
N LEU A 205 30.03 -18.31 4.22
CA LEU A 205 30.18 -17.58 2.97
C LEU A 205 30.10 -18.55 1.78
N PRO A 206 28.90 -18.84 1.26
CA PRO A 206 28.74 -19.80 0.17
C PRO A 206 29.20 -19.20 -1.16
N ALA A 207 29.67 -20.05 -2.09
CA ALA A 207 30.02 -19.63 -3.45
C ALA A 207 28.82 -19.20 -4.29
N ARG A 208 27.62 -19.65 -3.92
CA ARG A 208 26.37 -19.37 -4.63
C ARG A 208 25.20 -19.17 -3.67
N ASP A 209 24.26 -18.32 -4.04
CA ASP A 209 22.96 -18.21 -3.36
C ASP A 209 22.03 -19.39 -3.74
N GLU A 210 20.84 -19.44 -3.13
CA GLU A 210 19.83 -20.49 -3.39
C GLU A 210 19.37 -20.53 -4.85
N ALA A 211 19.48 -19.41 -5.58
CA ALA A 211 19.17 -19.32 -7.01
C ALA A 211 20.36 -19.69 -7.90
N GLY A 212 21.49 -20.12 -7.34
CA GLY A 212 22.71 -20.46 -8.05
C GLY A 212 23.54 -19.26 -8.50
N THR A 213 23.22 -18.04 -8.03
CA THR A 213 23.94 -16.80 -8.35
C THR A 213 25.30 -16.82 -7.66
N ALA A 214 26.39 -16.54 -8.39
CA ALA A 214 27.73 -16.51 -7.81
C ALA A 214 27.89 -15.36 -6.79
N LEU A 215 28.51 -15.67 -5.65
CA LEU A 215 28.80 -14.72 -4.57
C LEU A 215 30.31 -14.51 -4.44
N PHE A 216 30.74 -13.26 -4.26
CA PHE A 216 32.16 -12.90 -4.17
C PHE A 216 32.41 -11.62 -3.37
N ALA A 217 33.64 -11.46 -2.89
CA ALA A 217 34.14 -10.28 -2.21
C ALA A 217 34.87 -9.33 -3.18
N ALA A 218 34.64 -8.03 -3.02
CA ALA A 218 35.39 -6.95 -3.66
C ALA A 218 35.87 -5.93 -2.62
N PRO A 219 37.07 -5.35 -2.73
CA PRO A 219 37.53 -4.33 -1.80
C PRO A 219 36.74 -3.02 -1.94
N LEU A 220 36.35 -2.44 -0.80
CA LEU A 220 35.81 -1.09 -0.66
C LEU A 220 36.80 -0.25 0.15
N ILE A 221 37.31 0.81 -0.45
CA ILE A 221 38.16 1.80 0.23
C ILE A 221 37.27 3.00 0.58
N LEU A 222 37.24 3.42 1.83
CA LEU A 222 36.54 4.63 2.28
C LEU A 222 37.58 5.66 2.69
N VAL A 223 37.50 6.87 2.15
CA VAL A 223 38.42 7.98 2.49
C VAL A 223 37.65 9.08 3.22
N SER A 224 38.25 9.70 4.24
CA SER A 224 37.61 10.70 5.10
C SER A 224 37.41 12.07 4.46
N ASP A 225 37.85 12.27 3.23
CA ASP A 225 37.83 13.56 2.53
C ASP A 225 37.42 13.38 1.06
N THR A 226 37.04 14.47 0.39
CA THR A 226 36.67 14.45 -1.03
C THR A 226 37.92 14.45 -1.91
N LEU A 227 37.87 13.73 -3.04
CA LEU A 227 38.90 13.86 -4.06
C LEU A 227 38.79 15.25 -4.72
N ASP A 228 39.81 16.09 -4.55
CA ASP A 228 39.91 17.46 -5.10
C ASP A 228 39.99 17.52 -6.64
N MET A 229 39.87 16.37 -7.31
CA MET A 229 40.12 16.20 -8.74
C MET A 229 39.16 15.20 -9.36
N GLU A 230 39.11 15.21 -10.70
CA GLU A 230 38.41 14.17 -11.44
C GLU A 230 38.94 12.80 -11.04
N TYR A 231 37.97 11.93 -10.88
CA TYR A 231 38.10 10.51 -10.59
C TYR A 231 39.11 9.85 -11.58
N PRO A 232 40.17 9.17 -11.10
CA PRO A 232 41.28 8.70 -11.94
C PRO A 232 40.92 7.66 -13.01
N SER A 233 41.52 7.75 -14.20
CA SER A 233 41.31 6.79 -15.31
C SER A 233 42.41 5.73 -15.47
N THR A 234 43.46 5.80 -14.65
CA THR A 234 44.55 4.81 -14.59
C THR A 234 44.77 4.35 -13.15
N ALA A 235 45.24 3.12 -12.98
CA ALA A 235 45.51 2.57 -11.65
C ALA A 235 46.60 3.34 -10.90
N ASP A 236 47.64 3.81 -11.61
CA ASP A 236 48.69 4.66 -11.03
C ASP A 236 48.16 5.99 -10.49
N ALA A 237 47.30 6.67 -11.27
CA ALA A 237 46.69 7.92 -10.82
C ALA A 237 45.76 7.69 -9.62
N LEU A 238 45.04 6.56 -9.58
CA LEU A 238 44.23 6.17 -8.43
C LEU A 238 45.08 5.93 -7.19
N ALA A 239 46.17 5.18 -7.33
CA ALA A 239 47.06 4.90 -6.21
C ALA A 239 47.78 6.17 -5.73
N GLY A 240 48.22 7.03 -6.65
CA GLY A 240 48.81 8.33 -6.33
C GLY A 240 47.84 9.25 -5.59
N SER A 241 46.56 9.25 -6.00
CA SER A 241 45.51 9.96 -5.26
C SER A 241 45.26 9.36 -3.88
N LEU A 242 45.24 8.04 -3.71
CA LEU A 242 45.06 7.42 -2.39
C LEU A 242 46.27 7.64 -1.46
N GLU A 243 47.48 7.73 -2.01
CA GLU A 243 48.70 8.04 -1.26
C GLU A 243 48.62 9.42 -0.59
N THR A 244 47.95 10.42 -1.19
CA THR A 244 47.77 11.75 -0.56
C THR A 244 46.90 11.69 0.69
N TYR A 245 46.09 10.65 0.85
CA TYR A 245 45.27 10.40 2.05
C TYR A 245 45.89 9.36 2.98
N GLY A 246 47.15 8.97 2.75
CA GLY A 246 47.87 8.04 3.60
C GLY A 246 47.58 6.56 3.34
N TYR A 247 47.01 6.21 2.19
CA TYR A 247 46.81 4.81 1.77
C TYR A 247 47.77 4.44 0.64
N SER A 248 48.80 3.69 0.99
CA SER A 248 49.92 3.38 0.09
C SER A 248 49.54 2.44 -1.06
N ARG A 249 50.29 2.51 -2.16
CA ARG A 249 50.23 1.51 -3.26
C ARG A 249 50.28 0.06 -2.75
N ASP A 250 51.15 -0.20 -1.78
CA ASP A 250 51.31 -1.50 -1.12
C ASP A 250 50.03 -1.98 -0.41
N GLU A 251 49.28 -1.08 0.23
CA GLU A 251 48.00 -1.40 0.87
C GLU A 251 46.90 -1.66 -0.16
N LEU A 252 46.85 -0.88 -1.23
CA LEU A 252 45.95 -1.09 -2.35
C LEU A 252 46.14 -2.49 -2.97
N LEU A 253 47.37 -2.88 -3.24
CA LEU A 253 47.70 -4.20 -3.77
C LEU A 253 47.31 -5.33 -2.81
N ARG A 254 47.57 -5.16 -1.50
CA ARG A 254 47.15 -6.12 -0.47
C ARG A 254 45.63 -6.28 -0.43
N ALA A 255 44.86 -5.21 -0.63
CA ALA A 255 43.40 -5.29 -0.66
C ALA A 255 42.90 -6.20 -1.80
N PHE A 256 43.46 -6.05 -3.01
CA PHE A 256 43.15 -6.91 -4.17
C PHE A 256 43.54 -8.37 -3.96
N VAL A 257 44.77 -8.61 -3.49
CA VAL A 257 45.28 -9.95 -3.17
C VAL A 257 44.37 -10.63 -2.14
N THR A 258 43.95 -9.91 -1.11
CA THR A 258 43.08 -10.44 -0.07
C THR A 258 41.70 -10.78 -0.62
N ALA A 259 41.08 -9.89 -1.41
CA ALA A 259 39.78 -10.15 -2.05
C ALA A 259 39.82 -11.40 -2.95
N ARG A 260 40.87 -11.56 -3.77
CA ARG A 260 41.02 -12.76 -4.61
C ARG A 260 41.27 -14.02 -3.79
N THR A 261 41.99 -13.91 -2.67
CA THR A 261 42.20 -15.03 -1.74
C THR A 261 40.90 -15.47 -1.08
N ILE A 262 40.06 -14.51 -0.64
CA ILE A 262 38.72 -14.77 -0.12
C ILE A 262 37.88 -15.51 -1.16
N ASN A 263 37.84 -15.00 -2.39
CA ASN A 263 37.04 -15.60 -3.47
C ASN A 263 37.50 -17.01 -3.83
N LYS A 264 38.82 -17.24 -3.84
CA LYS A 264 39.39 -18.58 -4.03
C LYS A 264 39.01 -19.54 -2.90
N ALA A 265 39.03 -19.07 -1.65
CA ALA A 265 38.66 -19.88 -0.48
C ALA A 265 37.16 -20.23 -0.47
N VAL A 266 36.30 -19.30 -0.90
CA VAL A 266 34.85 -19.50 -1.07
C VAL A 266 34.55 -20.52 -2.18
N GLY A 267 35.43 -20.66 -3.17
CA GLY A 267 35.26 -21.61 -4.28
C GLY A 267 34.47 -21.04 -5.47
N VAL A 268 34.41 -19.72 -5.61
CA VAL A 268 33.80 -19.07 -6.78
C VAL A 268 34.75 -19.12 -7.98
N ALA A 269 34.22 -19.21 -9.20
CA ALA A 269 35.03 -19.22 -10.42
C ALA A 269 35.75 -17.86 -10.61
N LEU A 270 37.06 -17.91 -10.84
CA LEU A 270 37.91 -16.72 -11.03
C LEU A 270 38.45 -16.56 -12.46
N GLU A 271 38.29 -17.58 -13.29
CA GLU A 271 38.75 -17.65 -14.67
C GLU A 271 37.75 -18.49 -15.49
N GLY A 272 37.64 -18.22 -16.80
CA GLY A 272 36.72 -18.91 -17.71
C GLY A 272 35.28 -18.38 -17.66
N ASP A 273 34.37 -19.11 -18.31
CA ASP A 273 32.95 -18.73 -18.40
C ASP A 273 32.30 -18.72 -17.00
N GLY A 274 31.65 -17.60 -16.67
CA GLY A 274 31.01 -17.40 -15.37
C GLY A 274 31.96 -16.95 -14.24
N ALA A 275 33.21 -16.58 -14.56
CA ALA A 275 34.12 -15.97 -13.60
C ALA A 275 33.56 -14.67 -13.02
N VAL A 276 33.77 -14.44 -11.74
CA VAL A 276 33.40 -13.16 -11.10
C VAL A 276 34.37 -12.05 -11.51
N PRO A 277 33.88 -10.82 -11.70
CA PRO A 277 34.70 -9.71 -12.16
C PRO A 277 35.71 -9.28 -11.10
N ALA A 278 36.89 -8.86 -11.54
CA ALA A 278 37.84 -8.15 -10.69
C ALA A 278 37.44 -6.67 -10.63
N MET A 279 37.03 -6.21 -9.45
CA MET A 279 36.54 -4.85 -9.26
C MET A 279 37.00 -4.26 -7.92
N MET A 280 36.86 -2.94 -7.79
CA MET A 280 37.05 -2.21 -6.52
C MET A 280 35.99 -1.12 -6.39
N LEU A 281 35.62 -0.82 -5.16
CA LEU A 281 34.77 0.32 -4.82
C LEU A 281 35.58 1.38 -4.03
N LEU A 282 35.25 2.66 -4.24
CA LEU A 282 35.73 3.78 -3.44
C LEU A 282 34.53 4.55 -2.90
N GLY A 283 34.55 4.89 -1.62
CA GLY A 283 33.58 5.79 -0.98
C GLY A 283 34.24 7.05 -0.47
N THR A 284 33.65 8.21 -0.79
CA THR A 284 34.07 9.54 -0.31
C THR A 284 32.88 10.26 0.35
N PRO A 285 33.08 11.23 1.26
CA PRO A 285 32.02 12.05 1.85
C PRO A 285 31.41 13.09 0.86
N ALA A 286 31.24 12.71 -0.41
CA ALA A 286 30.82 13.62 -1.49
C ALA A 286 29.29 13.59 -1.77
N ARG A 287 28.47 13.06 -0.86
CA ARG A 287 27.00 13.16 -0.92
C ARG A 287 26.47 13.85 0.33
N ARG A 288 25.35 14.56 0.18
CA ARG A 288 24.61 15.19 1.28
C ARG A 288 23.13 15.19 0.93
N LEU A 289 22.26 14.81 1.87
CA LEU A 289 20.81 14.99 1.72
C LEU A 289 20.31 16.17 2.55
N ASP A 290 20.83 16.31 3.77
CA ASP A 290 20.42 17.34 4.72
C ASP A 290 21.65 18.14 5.21
N PRO A 291 21.46 19.37 5.71
CA PRO A 291 22.57 20.17 6.19
C PRO A 291 23.40 19.50 7.30
N GLY A 292 24.68 19.18 7.07
CA GLY A 292 25.64 18.76 8.09
C GLY A 292 25.94 17.26 8.12
N GLN A 293 25.27 16.45 7.30
CA GLN A 293 25.47 15.01 7.24
C GLN A 293 26.09 14.60 5.90
N ALA A 294 27.39 14.26 5.93
CA ALA A 294 28.09 13.71 4.77
C ALA A 294 27.79 12.21 4.64
N LEU A 295 27.28 11.81 3.48
CA LEU A 295 27.00 10.42 3.11
C LEU A 295 28.06 9.93 2.13
N ALA A 296 28.27 8.62 2.12
CA ALA A 296 29.23 8.01 1.19
C ALA A 296 28.74 8.13 -0.25
N HIS A 297 29.53 8.75 -1.12
CA HIS A 297 29.44 8.63 -2.56
C HIS A 297 30.27 7.43 -3.00
N ILE A 298 29.62 6.37 -3.49
CA ILE A 298 30.30 5.16 -3.95
C ILE A 298 30.56 5.24 -5.45
N THR A 299 31.78 4.92 -5.85
CA THR A 299 32.19 4.65 -7.24
C THR A 299 32.80 3.26 -7.36
N ALA A 300 32.82 2.69 -8.56
CA ALA A 300 33.44 1.40 -8.81
C ALA A 300 34.21 1.35 -10.13
N TRP A 301 35.28 0.56 -10.13
CA TRP A 301 36.08 0.26 -11.30
C TRP A 301 36.09 -1.24 -11.57
N HIS A 302 35.94 -1.57 -12.84
CA HIS A 302 36.29 -2.86 -13.40
C HIS A 302 37.77 -2.86 -13.80
N LEU A 303 38.42 -4.01 -13.59
CA LEU A 303 39.87 -4.18 -13.73
C LEU A 303 40.15 -5.27 -14.77
N ASP A 304 39.97 -4.93 -16.05
CA ASP A 304 40.05 -5.85 -17.22
C ASP A 304 41.27 -6.78 -17.20
N ASP A 305 42.47 -6.23 -16.98
CA ASP A 305 43.74 -6.96 -17.13
C ASP A 305 44.24 -7.60 -15.81
N LEU A 306 43.47 -7.48 -14.73
CA LEU A 306 43.90 -7.81 -13.36
C LEU A 306 43.89 -9.32 -13.07
N GLY A 307 42.93 -10.05 -13.66
CA GLY A 307 42.66 -11.44 -13.33
C GLY A 307 43.85 -12.37 -13.58
N ALA A 308 44.49 -12.25 -14.75
CA ALA A 308 45.61 -13.11 -15.16
C ALA A 308 46.91 -12.78 -14.42
N GLN A 309 47.20 -11.49 -14.18
CA GLN A 309 48.45 -11.05 -13.56
C GLN A 309 48.48 -11.28 -12.05
N ILE A 310 47.33 -11.13 -11.35
CA ILE A 310 47.24 -11.50 -9.94
C ILE A 310 47.34 -13.02 -9.75
N THR A 311 46.85 -13.85 -10.68
CA THR A 311 47.08 -15.30 -10.64
C THR A 311 48.58 -15.63 -10.61
N ASP A 312 49.41 -14.94 -11.39
CA ASP A 312 50.87 -15.13 -11.39
C ASP A 312 51.55 -14.57 -10.13
N LEU A 313 51.05 -13.47 -9.58
CA LEU A 313 51.50 -12.95 -8.28
C LEU A 313 51.20 -13.93 -7.14
N LEU A 314 50.03 -14.59 -7.15
CA LEU A 314 49.55 -15.49 -6.10
C LEU A 314 50.16 -16.90 -6.16
N LYS A 315 50.63 -17.37 -7.32
CA LYS A 315 51.21 -18.72 -7.49
C LYS A 315 52.42 -19.00 -6.59
N ASN A 316 53.10 -17.96 -6.07
CA ASN A 316 54.39 -18.10 -5.38
C ASN A 316 54.45 -17.49 -3.96
N VAL A 317 53.33 -17.02 -3.39
CA VAL A 317 53.36 -16.41 -2.05
C VAL A 317 53.24 -17.48 -0.95
N SER A 318 54.39 -17.95 -0.47
CA SER A 318 54.53 -18.59 0.84
C SER A 318 55.03 -17.55 1.86
N PRO A 319 54.57 -17.55 3.13
CA PRO A 319 54.88 -16.50 4.12
C PRO A 319 56.37 -16.32 4.49
N GLU A 320 57.28 -17.18 4.01
CA GLU A 320 58.64 -17.31 4.56
C GLU A 320 59.79 -16.67 3.74
N HIS A 321 59.53 -16.00 2.60
CA HIS A 321 60.62 -15.52 1.72
C HIS A 321 60.61 -13.99 1.44
N VAL A 322 61.60 -13.28 1.99
CA VAL A 322 61.83 -11.82 1.84
C VAL A 322 62.24 -11.40 0.42
N GLU A 323 62.98 -12.25 -0.31
CA GLU A 323 63.41 -12.00 -1.70
C GLU A 323 62.21 -11.94 -2.68
N LEU A 324 61.14 -12.65 -2.35
CA LEU A 324 59.90 -12.76 -3.12
C LEU A 324 59.05 -11.49 -3.02
N THR A 325 59.14 -10.78 -1.89
CA THR A 325 58.44 -9.50 -1.65
C THR A 325 58.91 -8.40 -2.59
N LYS A 326 60.20 -8.39 -2.96
CA LYS A 326 60.78 -7.41 -3.89
C LYS A 326 60.31 -7.62 -5.33
N ARG A 327 60.22 -8.88 -5.78
CA ARG A 327 59.80 -9.23 -7.14
C ARG A 327 58.30 -9.03 -7.35
N VAL A 328 57.49 -9.32 -6.32
CA VAL A 328 56.06 -8.97 -6.25
C VAL A 328 55.86 -7.46 -6.29
N ARG A 329 56.70 -6.69 -5.57
CA ARG A 329 56.65 -5.22 -5.58
C ARG A 329 57.02 -4.62 -6.94
N GLU A 330 58.10 -5.09 -7.58
CA GLU A 330 58.50 -4.63 -8.92
C GLU A 330 57.44 -4.93 -9.99
N LEU A 331 56.82 -6.12 -9.94
CA LEU A 331 55.75 -6.50 -10.86
C LEU A 331 54.48 -5.65 -10.61
N ALA A 332 54.18 -5.35 -9.34
CA ALA A 332 53.01 -4.58 -8.96
C ALA A 332 53.16 -3.07 -9.24
N GLU A 333 54.37 -2.51 -9.08
CA GLU A 333 54.70 -1.15 -9.53
C GLU A 333 54.62 -1.03 -11.05
N SER A 334 55.16 -2.01 -11.78
CA SER A 334 55.00 -2.08 -13.24
C SER A 334 53.54 -2.21 -13.67
N TRP A 335 52.70 -2.90 -12.89
CA TRP A 335 51.28 -3.10 -13.19
C TRP A 335 50.47 -1.81 -13.02
N LEU A 336 50.63 -1.08 -11.91
CA LEU A 336 49.95 0.19 -11.65
C LEU A 336 50.18 1.20 -12.79
N GLY A 337 51.40 1.23 -13.35
CA GLY A 337 51.80 2.15 -14.41
C GLY A 337 51.07 1.98 -15.75
N PHE A 338 50.51 0.80 -16.06
CA PHE A 338 49.89 0.50 -17.38
C PHE A 338 48.44 0.04 -17.32
N ALA A 339 47.92 -0.34 -16.14
CA ALA A 339 46.57 -0.86 -16.01
C ALA A 339 45.52 0.24 -16.28
N LYS A 340 44.71 0.01 -17.33
CA LYS A 340 43.50 0.79 -17.56
C LYS A 340 42.45 0.35 -16.55
N ILE A 341 41.83 1.33 -15.89
CA ILE A 341 40.68 1.08 -15.01
C ILE A 341 39.44 1.62 -15.69
N GLN A 342 38.38 0.82 -15.69
CA GLN A 342 37.15 1.12 -16.40
C GLN A 342 36.02 1.41 -15.43
N TRP A 343 35.34 2.53 -15.62
CA TRP A 343 34.25 2.95 -14.75
C TRP A 343 33.02 2.07 -14.92
N MET A 344 32.51 1.57 -13.80
CA MET A 344 31.23 0.87 -13.73
C MET A 344 30.12 1.87 -13.40
N VAL A 345 28.90 1.60 -13.87
CA VAL A 345 27.73 2.42 -13.49
C VAL A 345 27.32 2.05 -12.06
N ILE A 346 27.12 3.04 -11.19
CA ILE A 346 26.58 2.84 -9.84
C ILE A 346 25.10 3.20 -9.80
N HIS A 347 24.29 2.27 -9.32
CA HIS A 347 22.91 2.51 -8.94
C HIS A 347 22.77 2.46 -7.42
N GLU A 348 22.31 3.57 -6.85
CA GLU A 348 22.01 3.64 -5.41
C GLU A 348 20.66 2.98 -5.13
N ALA A 349 20.66 2.01 -4.23
CA ALA A 349 19.47 1.41 -3.62
C ALA A 349 19.50 1.50 -2.08
N ARG A 350 20.49 2.21 -1.53
CA ARG A 350 20.67 2.46 -0.10
C ARG A 350 19.55 3.34 0.44
N PRO A 351 18.86 2.94 1.53
CA PRO A 351 17.87 3.79 2.21
C PRO A 351 18.45 5.12 2.69
N GLU A 352 19.74 5.18 3.07
CA GLU A 352 20.37 6.43 3.53
C GLU A 352 20.53 7.46 2.39
N VAL A 353 20.55 7.03 1.12
CA VAL A 353 20.76 7.90 -0.05
C VAL A 353 19.48 8.11 -0.85
N THR A 354 18.62 7.10 -0.93
CA THR A 354 17.44 7.11 -1.80
C THR A 354 16.17 7.39 -1.02
N ARG A 355 15.35 8.32 -1.53
CA ARG A 355 14.01 8.57 -1.00
C ARG A 355 12.98 7.92 -1.92
N ARG A 356 12.07 7.14 -1.33
CA ARG A 356 10.94 6.57 -2.06
C ARG A 356 10.03 7.69 -2.59
N ARG A 357 9.49 7.52 -3.79
CA ARG A 357 8.60 8.50 -4.43
C ARG A 357 7.13 8.37 -4.01
N ASP A 358 6.78 7.29 -3.32
CA ASP A 358 5.42 7.00 -2.82
C ASP A 358 5.29 7.28 -1.32
N SER A 359 6.21 8.04 -0.73
CA SER A 359 6.28 8.26 0.72
C SER A 359 5.03 8.90 1.34
N GLY A 360 4.24 9.62 0.54
CA GLY A 360 2.96 10.24 0.91
C GLY A 360 1.72 9.48 0.46
N SER A 361 1.86 8.26 -0.10
CA SER A 361 0.73 7.42 -0.51
C SER A 361 0.26 6.52 0.63
N PHE A 362 -1.05 6.26 0.71
CA PHE A 362 -1.63 5.30 1.67
C PHE A 362 -1.07 3.88 1.52
N VAL A 363 -0.62 3.53 0.31
CA VAL A 363 0.02 2.25 0.00
C VAL A 363 1.29 2.00 0.84
N ARG A 364 1.94 3.06 1.34
CA ARG A 364 3.09 2.95 2.26
C ARG A 364 2.75 2.20 3.55
N TRP A 365 1.48 2.20 3.97
CA TRP A 365 1.04 1.43 5.13
C TRP A 365 1.39 -0.06 4.98
N LEU A 366 1.45 -0.60 3.77
CA LEU A 366 1.80 -2.01 3.57
C LEU A 366 3.28 -2.34 3.85
N THR A 367 4.17 -1.34 3.91
CA THR A 367 5.61 -1.58 4.10
C THR A 367 5.86 -2.34 5.41
N GLY A 368 6.58 -3.46 5.33
CA GLY A 368 6.94 -4.28 6.50
C GLY A 368 5.83 -5.19 7.04
N ARG A 369 4.63 -5.19 6.43
CA ARG A 369 3.47 -5.99 6.91
C ARG A 369 3.37 -7.37 6.26
N LYS A 370 2.63 -8.26 6.91
CA LYS A 370 2.23 -9.59 6.43
C LYS A 370 0.81 -9.53 5.87
N ILE A 371 0.64 -9.82 4.58
CA ILE A 371 -0.64 -9.71 3.89
C ILE A 371 -1.08 -11.08 3.34
N LEU A 372 -2.35 -11.42 3.53
CA LEU A 372 -3.00 -12.58 2.91
C LEU A 372 -3.93 -12.13 1.79
N ILE A 373 -3.78 -12.71 0.60
CA ILE A 373 -4.71 -12.51 -0.52
C ILE A 373 -5.41 -13.82 -0.87
N LEU A 374 -6.73 -13.79 -0.79
CA LEU A 374 -7.62 -14.87 -1.16
C LEU A 374 -8.13 -14.61 -2.59
N GLY A 375 -7.72 -15.46 -3.53
CA GLY A 375 -8.02 -15.32 -4.95
C GLY A 375 -6.91 -14.60 -5.73
N CYS A 376 -6.38 -15.28 -6.76
CA CYS A 376 -5.33 -14.81 -7.66
C CYS A 376 -5.89 -14.49 -9.06
N GLY A 377 -7.14 -14.00 -9.11
CA GLY A 377 -7.83 -13.69 -10.34
C GLY A 377 -7.58 -12.26 -10.84
N ALA A 378 -8.56 -11.74 -11.57
CA ALA A 378 -8.55 -10.40 -12.16
C ALA A 378 -8.39 -9.26 -11.13
N LEU A 379 -8.90 -9.44 -9.90
CA LEU A 379 -8.75 -8.49 -8.80
C LEU A 379 -7.47 -8.73 -8.00
N GLY A 380 -7.30 -9.96 -7.51
CA GLY A 380 -6.25 -10.27 -6.55
C GLY A 380 -4.84 -10.20 -7.13
N ALA A 381 -4.64 -10.58 -8.40
CA ALA A 381 -3.31 -10.56 -8.99
C ALA A 381 -2.72 -9.14 -9.16
N PRO A 382 -3.46 -8.15 -9.70
CA PRO A 382 -3.02 -6.75 -9.67
C PRO A 382 -2.80 -6.20 -8.25
N ILE A 383 -3.68 -6.51 -7.31
CA ILE A 383 -3.55 -6.06 -5.90
C ILE A 383 -2.28 -6.65 -5.25
N ALA A 384 -1.99 -7.92 -5.51
CA ALA A 384 -0.78 -8.60 -5.04
C ALA A 384 0.50 -7.92 -5.56
N GLU A 385 0.51 -7.51 -6.83
CA GLU A 385 1.64 -6.74 -7.39
C GLU A 385 1.80 -5.38 -6.71
N HIS A 386 0.70 -4.67 -6.43
CA HIS A 386 0.75 -3.41 -5.67
C HIS A 386 1.33 -3.62 -4.27
N CYS A 387 0.95 -4.69 -3.58
CA CYS A 387 1.50 -5.05 -2.27
C CYS A 387 3.02 -5.26 -2.32
N VAL A 388 3.52 -6.03 -3.30
CA VAL A 388 4.96 -6.28 -3.48
C VAL A 388 5.73 -4.98 -3.76
N ARG A 389 5.21 -4.13 -4.66
CA ARG A 389 5.84 -2.82 -4.97
C ARG A 389 5.84 -1.87 -3.76
N ALA A 390 4.80 -1.92 -2.93
CA ALA A 390 4.71 -1.19 -1.68
C ALA A 390 5.77 -1.62 -0.65
N GLY A 391 6.22 -2.88 -0.71
CA GLY A 391 7.23 -3.43 0.19
C GLY A 391 6.68 -4.13 1.41
N VAL A 392 5.59 -4.88 1.25
CA VAL A 392 5.17 -5.90 2.22
C VAL A 392 6.35 -6.79 2.62
N ALA A 393 6.47 -7.14 3.90
CA ALA A 393 7.50 -8.09 4.34
C ALA A 393 7.18 -9.51 3.86
N GLN A 394 5.91 -9.89 3.98
CA GLN A 394 5.41 -11.18 3.56
C GLN A 394 4.08 -11.04 2.82
N LEU A 395 3.96 -11.73 1.69
CA LEU A 395 2.73 -11.88 0.95
C LEU A 395 2.42 -13.36 0.79
N HIS A 396 1.23 -13.78 1.22
CA HIS A 396 0.72 -15.12 0.99
C HIS A 396 -0.49 -15.05 0.07
N VAL A 397 -0.49 -15.83 -1.02
CA VAL A 397 -1.58 -15.85 -2.00
C VAL A 397 -2.19 -17.25 -2.10
N VAL A 398 -3.53 -17.33 -2.13
CA VAL A 398 -4.26 -18.61 -2.15
C VAL A 398 -5.24 -18.64 -3.32
N ASP A 399 -5.18 -19.69 -4.13
CA ASP A 399 -6.12 -19.93 -5.23
C ASP A 399 -6.12 -21.42 -5.64
N LYS A 400 -7.30 -22.00 -5.85
CA LYS A 400 -7.47 -23.39 -6.33
C LYS A 400 -7.38 -23.53 -7.85
N GLY A 401 -7.60 -22.43 -8.57
CA GLY A 401 -7.77 -22.39 -10.02
C GLY A 401 -6.47 -22.59 -10.80
N THR A 402 -6.66 -23.04 -12.04
CA THR A 402 -5.61 -23.22 -13.04
C THR A 402 -5.62 -22.05 -14.02
N VAL A 403 -4.46 -21.69 -14.57
CA VAL A 403 -4.36 -20.73 -15.66
C VAL A 403 -4.91 -21.35 -16.95
N THR A 404 -5.90 -20.69 -17.55
CA THR A 404 -6.50 -21.09 -18.84
C THR A 404 -6.20 -20.05 -19.92
N PRO A 405 -6.24 -20.40 -21.22
CA PRO A 405 -5.94 -19.44 -22.28
C PRO A 405 -6.82 -18.18 -22.22
N GLY A 406 -8.11 -18.35 -21.94
CA GLY A 406 -9.09 -17.26 -21.94
C GLY A 406 -8.92 -16.21 -20.82
N ILE A 407 -8.08 -16.45 -19.80
CA ILE A 407 -7.85 -15.46 -18.73
C ILE A 407 -6.68 -14.51 -19.00
N LEU A 408 -5.79 -14.84 -19.96
CA LEU A 408 -4.60 -14.04 -20.27
C LEU A 408 -4.93 -12.61 -20.71
N VAL A 409 -6.12 -12.41 -21.29
CA VAL A 409 -6.61 -11.08 -21.72
C VAL A 409 -6.89 -10.11 -20.56
N ARG A 410 -6.93 -10.60 -19.31
CA ARG A 410 -7.33 -9.83 -18.13
C ARG A 410 -6.65 -10.19 -16.82
N GLN A 411 -5.73 -11.15 -16.82
CA GLN A 411 -4.95 -11.58 -15.65
C GLN A 411 -3.47 -11.61 -16.02
N PRO A 412 -2.55 -11.24 -15.12
CA PRO A 412 -1.13 -11.02 -15.44
C PRO A 412 -0.33 -12.34 -15.49
N TYR A 413 -0.84 -13.33 -16.22
CA TYR A 413 -0.20 -14.62 -16.49
C TYR A 413 0.39 -14.64 -17.90
N GLU A 414 1.36 -15.52 -18.12
CA GLU A 414 2.02 -15.73 -19.40
C GLU A 414 1.42 -16.95 -20.12
N ASP A 415 1.63 -17.05 -21.43
CA ASP A 415 1.18 -18.21 -22.21
C ASP A 415 1.78 -19.53 -21.68
N ALA A 416 3.04 -19.46 -21.23
CA ALA A 416 3.74 -20.58 -20.59
C ALA A 416 3.15 -21.00 -19.24
N ASP A 417 2.29 -20.18 -18.62
CA ASP A 417 1.64 -20.50 -17.36
C ASP A 417 0.38 -21.37 -17.53
N ILE A 418 -0.13 -21.51 -18.76
CA ILE A 418 -1.34 -22.31 -19.04
C ILE A 418 -1.18 -23.74 -18.51
N GLY A 419 -2.20 -24.21 -17.78
CA GLY A 419 -2.21 -25.54 -17.15
C GLY A 419 -1.61 -25.60 -15.75
N TYR A 420 -0.93 -24.55 -15.28
CA TYR A 420 -0.40 -24.45 -13.92
C TYR A 420 -1.33 -23.73 -12.95
N ASN A 421 -1.13 -23.91 -11.64
CA ASN A 421 -1.93 -23.25 -10.62
C ASN A 421 -1.64 -21.74 -10.58
N LYS A 422 -2.70 -20.95 -10.42
CA LYS A 422 -2.66 -19.49 -10.39
C LYS A 422 -1.81 -18.93 -9.23
N ALA A 423 -2.00 -19.43 -8.02
CA ALA A 423 -1.31 -18.93 -6.84
C ALA A 423 0.20 -19.18 -6.93
N GLU A 424 0.61 -20.37 -7.35
CA GLU A 424 2.01 -20.74 -7.56
C GLU A 424 2.68 -19.85 -8.62
N ARG A 425 2.03 -19.66 -9.77
CA ARG A 425 2.57 -18.81 -10.85
C ARG A 425 2.61 -17.35 -10.47
N LEU A 426 1.58 -16.85 -9.78
CA LEU A 426 1.57 -15.49 -9.30
C LEU A 426 2.70 -15.26 -8.29
N ALA A 427 2.89 -16.14 -7.30
CA ALA A 427 3.98 -16.01 -6.32
C ALA A 427 5.36 -16.04 -6.99
N GLN A 428 5.59 -16.92 -7.96
CA GLN A 428 6.83 -16.96 -8.74
C GLN A 428 7.08 -15.65 -9.50
N ARG A 429 6.06 -15.12 -10.18
CA ARG A 429 6.14 -13.85 -10.91
C ARG A 429 6.45 -12.69 -9.97
N LEU A 430 5.71 -12.60 -8.87
CA LEU A 430 5.84 -11.53 -7.87
C LEU A 430 7.21 -11.53 -7.18
N SER A 431 7.77 -12.71 -6.89
CA SER A 431 9.12 -12.84 -6.32
C SER A 431 10.21 -12.25 -7.21
N ARG A 432 10.00 -12.20 -8.54
CA ARG A 432 10.94 -11.59 -9.49
C ARG A 432 10.87 -10.06 -9.51
N ILE A 433 9.79 -9.46 -9.01
CA ILE A 433 9.63 -8.00 -8.93
C ILE A 433 10.53 -7.43 -7.83
N ARG A 434 10.54 -8.09 -6.67
CA ARG A 434 11.36 -7.73 -5.51
C ARG A 434 11.82 -8.97 -4.76
N GLY A 435 13.10 -9.31 -4.92
CA GLY A 435 13.72 -10.48 -4.28
C GLY A 435 14.08 -10.29 -2.80
N ASP A 436 13.86 -9.11 -2.24
CA ASP A 436 14.08 -8.79 -0.83
C ASP A 436 12.83 -9.00 0.04
N LEU A 437 11.75 -9.54 -0.53
CA LEU A 437 10.48 -9.80 0.14
C LEU A 437 10.14 -11.30 0.09
N THR A 438 9.33 -11.76 1.05
CA THR A 438 8.85 -13.16 1.06
C THR A 438 7.50 -13.28 0.38
N VAL A 439 7.44 -13.93 -0.77
CA VAL A 439 6.16 -14.24 -1.45
C VAL A 439 5.95 -15.74 -1.47
N THR A 440 4.84 -16.18 -0.88
CA THR A 440 4.48 -17.60 -0.74
C THR A 440 3.09 -17.84 -1.32
N SER A 441 2.78 -19.10 -1.63
CA SER A 441 1.48 -19.47 -2.19
C SER A 441 0.95 -20.76 -1.58
N ALA A 442 -0.36 -20.93 -1.62
CA ALA A 442 -1.03 -22.20 -1.37
C ALA A 442 -1.99 -22.54 -2.51
N ARG A 443 -1.82 -23.75 -3.06
CA ARG A 443 -2.78 -24.37 -3.97
C ARG A 443 -3.85 -25.05 -3.14
N GLY A 444 -5.03 -24.44 -3.04
CA GLY A 444 -6.11 -25.00 -2.23
C GLY A 444 -7.42 -24.26 -2.36
N ASP A 445 -8.51 -24.97 -2.07
CA ASP A 445 -9.80 -24.33 -1.86
C ASP A 445 -9.79 -23.61 -0.52
N ILE A 446 -10.25 -22.36 -0.52
CA ILE A 446 -10.20 -21.50 0.67
C ILE A 446 -11.21 -22.00 1.73
N VAL A 447 -12.40 -22.45 1.30
CA VAL A 447 -13.47 -22.86 2.21
C VAL A 447 -13.16 -24.22 2.85
N THR A 448 -12.67 -25.19 2.06
CA THR A 448 -12.40 -26.55 2.58
C THR A 448 -10.95 -26.75 3.05
N GLY A 449 -10.04 -25.83 2.71
CA GLY A 449 -8.63 -25.87 3.11
C GLY A 449 -8.29 -24.78 4.12
N THR A 450 -8.14 -23.54 3.66
CA THR A 450 -7.67 -22.41 4.49
C THR A 450 -8.55 -22.16 5.72
N PHE A 451 -9.87 -22.32 5.59
CA PHE A 451 -10.82 -22.12 6.70
C PHE A 451 -10.97 -23.33 7.63
N ALA A 452 -10.39 -24.48 7.28
CA ALA A 452 -10.41 -25.66 8.15
C ALA A 452 -9.58 -25.46 9.43
N ASP A 453 -8.52 -24.65 9.36
CA ASP A 453 -7.76 -24.16 10.50
C ASP A 453 -7.63 -22.63 10.42
N PRO A 454 -8.50 -21.87 11.12
CA PRO A 454 -8.51 -20.41 11.03
C PRO A 454 -7.45 -19.74 11.89
N ALA A 455 -6.76 -20.45 12.80
CA ALA A 455 -5.82 -19.82 13.74
C ALA A 455 -4.68 -19.07 13.04
N PRO A 456 -4.04 -19.58 11.96
CA PRO A 456 -3.01 -18.86 11.22
C PRO A 456 -3.50 -17.56 10.56
N LEU A 457 -4.82 -17.42 10.34
CA LEU A 457 -5.36 -16.19 9.74
C LEU A 457 -5.16 -14.97 10.64
N LEU A 458 -5.04 -15.17 11.96
CA LEU A 458 -4.82 -14.11 12.93
C LEU A 458 -3.39 -13.54 12.90
N GLU A 459 -2.45 -14.18 12.19
CA GLU A 459 -1.05 -13.74 12.10
C GLU A 459 -0.81 -12.66 11.03
N TYR A 460 -1.80 -12.39 10.19
CA TYR A 460 -1.70 -11.40 9.12
C TYR A 460 -2.13 -10.01 9.61
N ASP A 461 -1.50 -8.97 9.06
CA ASP A 461 -1.87 -7.58 9.34
C ASP A 461 -3.09 -7.11 8.52
N LEU A 462 -3.40 -7.82 7.43
CA LEU A 462 -4.50 -7.54 6.52
C LEU A 462 -4.87 -8.80 5.72
N ILE A 463 -6.17 -9.08 5.63
CA ILE A 463 -6.72 -10.10 4.72
C ILE A 463 -7.45 -9.40 3.57
N ILE A 464 -7.15 -9.81 2.34
CA ILE A 464 -7.80 -9.30 1.14
C ILE A 464 -8.59 -10.42 0.46
N ASP A 465 -9.91 -10.31 0.44
CA ASP A 465 -10.80 -11.19 -0.33
C ASP A 465 -11.04 -10.62 -1.73
N ALA A 466 -10.44 -11.28 -2.72
CA ALA A 466 -10.57 -10.98 -4.13
C ALA A 466 -11.16 -12.17 -4.92
N THR A 467 -11.90 -13.06 -4.23
CA THR A 467 -12.44 -14.29 -4.82
C THR A 467 -13.75 -14.08 -5.58
N ALA A 468 -14.53 -13.07 -5.17
CA ALA A 468 -15.94 -12.89 -5.51
C ALA A 468 -16.83 -14.11 -5.20
N ASP A 469 -16.34 -15.06 -4.38
CA ASP A 469 -17.05 -16.28 -4.01
C ASP A 469 -17.88 -16.04 -2.73
N THR A 470 -19.19 -16.24 -2.82
CA THR A 470 -20.10 -16.07 -1.68
C THR A 470 -19.75 -17.01 -0.53
N GLY A 471 -19.30 -18.24 -0.80
CA GLY A 471 -18.87 -19.20 0.22
C GLY A 471 -17.65 -18.72 0.99
N VAL A 472 -16.69 -18.09 0.32
CA VAL A 472 -15.53 -17.47 0.97
C VAL A 472 -15.96 -16.33 1.87
N ARG A 473 -16.78 -15.39 1.35
CA ARG A 473 -17.31 -14.27 2.14
C ARG A 473 -18.10 -14.70 3.36
N VAL A 474 -18.98 -15.70 3.21
CA VAL A 474 -19.78 -16.28 4.30
C VAL A 474 -18.88 -16.97 5.33
N GLY A 475 -17.87 -17.72 4.86
CA GLY A 475 -16.89 -18.36 5.73
C GLY A 475 -16.10 -17.36 6.58
N ILE A 476 -15.63 -16.26 5.97
CA ILE A 476 -14.97 -15.15 6.69
C ILE A 476 -15.91 -14.58 7.76
N GLU A 477 -17.15 -14.26 7.38
CA GLU A 477 -18.14 -13.66 8.30
C GLU A 477 -18.42 -14.56 9.51
N ARG A 478 -18.52 -15.87 9.29
CA ARG A 478 -18.73 -16.85 10.36
C ARG A 478 -17.52 -16.99 11.28
N LEU A 479 -16.34 -17.21 10.71
CA LEU A 479 -15.12 -17.49 11.48
C LEU A 479 -14.71 -16.30 12.35
N ARG A 480 -14.80 -15.09 11.81
CA ARG A 480 -14.38 -13.88 12.52
C ARG A 480 -15.26 -13.57 13.72
N ALA A 481 -16.53 -14.01 13.75
CA ALA A 481 -17.47 -13.65 14.81
C ALA A 481 -16.96 -14.06 16.20
N ALA A 482 -16.29 -15.22 16.28
CA ALA A 482 -15.71 -15.73 17.52
C ALA A 482 -14.39 -15.05 17.94
N ALA A 483 -13.71 -14.36 17.03
CA ALA A 483 -12.38 -13.77 17.24
C ALA A 483 -12.32 -12.27 16.87
N ARG A 484 -13.48 -11.60 16.85
CA ARG A 484 -13.70 -10.25 16.29
C ARG A 484 -12.68 -9.20 16.75
N GLU A 485 -12.37 -9.19 18.05
CA GLU A 485 -11.48 -8.20 18.67
C GLU A 485 -10.03 -8.32 18.20
N ASN A 486 -9.60 -9.50 17.77
CA ASN A 486 -8.24 -9.77 17.30
C ASN A 486 -8.19 -10.14 15.82
N TRP A 487 -9.34 -10.11 15.12
CA TRP A 487 -9.39 -10.47 13.71
C TRP A 487 -8.72 -9.38 12.87
N PRO A 488 -7.83 -9.73 11.92
CA PRO A 488 -7.19 -8.74 11.07
C PRO A 488 -8.23 -7.93 10.30
N PRO A 489 -7.94 -6.66 9.97
CA PRO A 489 -8.81 -5.93 9.06
C PRO A 489 -8.95 -6.67 7.73
N ILE A 490 -10.09 -6.48 7.08
CA ILE A 490 -10.44 -7.17 5.82
C ILE A 490 -10.81 -6.16 4.76
N ILE A 491 -10.23 -6.33 3.57
CA ILE A 491 -10.70 -5.68 2.35
C ILE A 491 -11.33 -6.75 1.45
N SER A 492 -12.61 -6.64 1.11
CA SER A 492 -13.23 -7.51 0.10
C SER A 492 -13.57 -6.72 -1.14
N ALA A 493 -13.22 -7.20 -2.34
CA ALA A 493 -13.50 -6.49 -3.59
C ALA A 493 -14.27 -7.36 -4.60
N LEU A 494 -15.16 -6.73 -5.37
CA LEU A 494 -15.88 -7.37 -6.47
C LEU A 494 -16.16 -6.41 -7.62
N PHE A 495 -16.32 -6.97 -8.82
CA PHE A 495 -16.69 -6.24 -10.04
C PHE A 495 -18.15 -6.48 -10.44
N GLY A 496 -18.71 -5.47 -11.11
CA GLY A 496 -19.90 -5.62 -11.94
C GLY A 496 -19.62 -6.42 -13.21
N HIS A 497 -20.68 -6.74 -13.95
CA HIS A 497 -20.63 -7.66 -15.09
C HIS A 497 -19.82 -7.13 -16.31
N THR A 498 -19.47 -5.85 -16.35
CA THR A 498 -18.63 -5.24 -17.41
C THR A 498 -17.26 -4.76 -16.92
N ALA A 499 -16.88 -5.05 -15.66
CA ALA A 499 -15.66 -4.53 -15.01
C ALA A 499 -15.46 -3.00 -15.13
N GLN A 500 -16.54 -2.25 -15.35
CA GLN A 500 -16.55 -0.78 -15.32
C GLN A 500 -16.92 -0.25 -13.93
N ARG A 501 -17.60 -1.07 -13.13
CA ARG A 501 -18.04 -0.72 -11.78
C ARG A 501 -17.59 -1.78 -10.80
N GLY A 502 -17.33 -1.37 -9.57
CA GLY A 502 -16.95 -2.30 -8.53
C GLY A 502 -17.17 -1.73 -7.15
N ILE A 503 -17.13 -2.63 -6.18
CA ILE A 503 -17.25 -2.32 -4.76
C ILE A 503 -16.04 -2.92 -4.05
N ALA A 504 -15.44 -2.13 -3.15
CA ALA A 504 -14.57 -2.64 -2.11
C ALA A 504 -15.23 -2.40 -0.74
N THR A 505 -15.23 -3.39 0.12
CA THR A 505 -15.64 -3.23 1.53
C THR A 505 -14.40 -3.21 2.41
N VAL A 506 -14.46 -2.47 3.50
CA VAL A 506 -13.43 -2.41 4.54
C VAL A 506 -14.08 -2.75 5.86
N SER A 507 -13.55 -3.76 6.55
CA SER A 507 -13.95 -4.17 7.88
C SER A 507 -12.75 -4.00 8.79
N MET A 508 -12.85 -3.11 9.77
CA MET A 508 -11.80 -2.88 10.76
C MET A 508 -11.76 -4.02 11.78
N THR A 509 -10.63 -4.19 12.47
CA THR A 509 -10.58 -5.04 13.67
C THR A 509 -11.66 -4.59 14.66
N GLY A 510 -12.37 -5.53 15.29
CA GLY A 510 -13.50 -5.21 16.17
C GLY A 510 -14.83 -4.91 15.44
N ALA A 511 -14.86 -4.86 14.10
CA ALA A 511 -16.09 -4.55 13.37
C ALA A 511 -17.16 -5.64 13.54
N THR A 512 -18.43 -5.25 13.66
CA THR A 512 -19.52 -6.23 13.83
C THR A 512 -19.89 -6.94 12.55
N GLY A 513 -19.51 -6.45 11.38
CA GLY A 513 -19.75 -7.06 10.06
C GLY A 513 -18.50 -7.03 9.17
N SER A 514 -18.38 -7.97 8.23
CA SER A 514 -17.37 -7.95 7.15
C SER A 514 -18.01 -7.89 5.76
N GLY A 515 -17.29 -8.26 4.69
CA GLY A 515 -17.77 -8.12 3.32
C GLY A 515 -19.17 -8.69 3.06
N HIS A 516 -19.56 -9.78 3.74
CA HIS A 516 -20.92 -10.32 3.59
C HIS A 516 -22.01 -9.39 4.16
N ASP A 517 -21.89 -8.98 5.42
CA ASP A 517 -22.87 -8.08 6.06
C ASP A 517 -22.81 -6.66 5.49
N ILE A 518 -21.62 -6.15 5.16
CA ILE A 518 -21.46 -4.83 4.53
C ILE A 518 -22.18 -4.78 3.17
N LEU A 519 -22.05 -5.82 2.33
CA LEU A 519 -22.76 -5.87 1.05
C LEU A 519 -24.28 -6.03 1.23
N ARG A 520 -24.72 -6.72 2.29
CA ARG A 520 -26.14 -6.81 2.67
C ARG A 520 -26.69 -5.43 3.03
N ARG A 521 -26.03 -4.70 3.93
CA ARG A 521 -26.39 -3.32 4.32
C ARG A 521 -26.40 -2.39 3.14
N LEU A 522 -25.34 -2.43 2.33
CA LEU A 522 -25.23 -1.63 1.13
C LEU A 522 -26.42 -1.85 0.20
N ALA A 523 -26.79 -3.10 -0.06
CA ALA A 523 -27.92 -3.41 -0.94
C ALA A 523 -29.30 -3.01 -0.37
N ILE A 524 -29.45 -2.91 0.96
CA ILE A 524 -30.67 -2.37 1.60
C ILE A 524 -30.70 -0.85 1.48
N ASP A 525 -29.61 -0.19 1.86
CA ASP A 525 -29.52 1.27 1.94
C ASP A 525 -29.61 1.91 0.55
N THR A 526 -28.93 1.34 -0.45
CA THR A 526 -28.94 1.91 -1.81
C THR A 526 -30.24 1.70 -2.56
N VAL A 527 -31.09 0.76 -2.13
CA VAL A 527 -32.42 0.56 -2.73
C VAL A 527 -33.46 1.43 -2.03
N THR A 528 -33.42 1.51 -0.70
CA THR A 528 -34.41 2.25 0.10
C THR A 528 -34.18 3.76 0.05
N ASN A 529 -32.92 4.20 0.06
CA ASN A 529 -32.54 5.62 -0.02
C ASN A 529 -31.18 5.78 -0.73
N PRO A 530 -31.13 5.60 -2.08
CA PRO A 530 -29.88 5.64 -2.83
C PRO A 530 -29.14 6.97 -2.64
N PRO A 531 -27.95 6.96 -2.02
CA PRO A 531 -27.11 8.14 -2.00
C PRO A 531 -26.66 8.48 -3.44
N LEU A 532 -26.33 9.75 -3.67
CA LEU A 532 -25.95 10.23 -4.99
C LEU A 532 -24.79 9.40 -5.58
N GLY A 533 -24.96 8.92 -6.80
CA GLY A 533 -23.96 8.14 -7.53
C GLY A 533 -24.02 6.61 -7.32
N TRP A 534 -24.68 6.12 -6.28
CA TRP A 534 -24.72 4.66 -5.99
C TRP A 534 -25.69 3.86 -6.86
N ARG A 535 -26.64 4.53 -7.53
CA ARG A 535 -27.67 3.85 -8.32
C ARG A 535 -27.09 2.95 -9.40
N THR A 536 -26.20 3.47 -10.24
CA THR A 536 -25.61 2.71 -11.37
C THR A 536 -24.77 1.52 -10.89
N ILE A 537 -24.03 1.70 -9.79
CA ILE A 537 -23.24 0.65 -9.15
C ILE A 537 -24.18 -0.44 -8.59
N THR A 538 -25.25 -0.04 -7.91
CA THR A 538 -26.22 -0.97 -7.30
C THR A 538 -26.96 -1.77 -8.36
N GLU A 539 -27.45 -1.13 -9.42
CA GLU A 539 -28.11 -1.81 -10.55
C GLU A 539 -27.17 -2.81 -11.25
N ASP A 540 -25.86 -2.53 -11.25
CA ASP A 540 -24.85 -3.42 -11.82
C ASP A 540 -24.65 -4.67 -10.97
N LEU A 541 -24.31 -4.46 -9.68
CA LEU A 541 -23.84 -5.48 -8.73
C LEU A 541 -24.96 -6.19 -7.97
N PHE A 542 -26.12 -5.58 -7.83
CA PHE A 542 -27.31 -6.15 -7.18
C PHE A 542 -28.55 -6.10 -8.11
N PRO A 543 -28.47 -6.68 -9.32
CA PRO A 543 -29.53 -6.56 -10.31
C PRO A 543 -30.83 -7.21 -9.82
N ASN A 544 -31.94 -6.49 -9.96
CA ASN A 544 -33.28 -7.00 -9.71
C ASN A 544 -34.22 -6.69 -10.89
N PRO A 545 -34.74 -7.70 -11.61
CA PRO A 545 -34.51 -9.14 -11.42
C PRO A 545 -33.06 -9.55 -11.75
N PRO A 546 -32.61 -10.74 -11.29
CA PRO A 546 -31.27 -11.25 -11.61
C PRO A 546 -31.00 -11.33 -13.12
N ARG A 547 -29.75 -11.08 -13.53
CA ARG A 547 -29.35 -11.12 -14.94
C ARG A 547 -29.58 -12.50 -15.55
N THR A 548 -30.30 -12.52 -16.66
CA THR A 548 -30.55 -13.73 -17.48
C THR A 548 -29.47 -13.93 -18.55
N ASN A 549 -28.95 -12.85 -19.12
CA ASN A 549 -27.86 -12.90 -20.11
C ASN A 549 -26.50 -12.89 -19.40
N ARG A 550 -25.97 -14.09 -19.09
CA ARG A 550 -24.66 -14.27 -18.46
C ARG A 550 -23.59 -14.53 -19.52
N PHE A 551 -22.42 -13.91 -19.37
CA PHE A 551 -21.29 -14.16 -20.28
C PHE A 551 -20.58 -15.46 -19.88
N PHE A 552 -20.52 -16.39 -20.84
CA PHE A 552 -19.77 -17.64 -20.74
C PHE A 552 -18.57 -17.55 -21.69
N PRO A 553 -17.33 -17.58 -21.17
CA PRO A 553 -16.14 -17.41 -22.00
C PRO A 553 -15.91 -18.62 -22.93
N GLU A 554 -16.35 -19.80 -22.50
CA GLU A 554 -16.29 -21.03 -23.28
C GLU A 554 -17.67 -21.70 -23.27
N PRO A 555 -18.19 -22.17 -24.41
CA PRO A 555 -19.42 -22.97 -24.46
C PRO A 555 -19.27 -24.23 -23.61
N GLY A 556 -20.15 -24.45 -22.62
CA GLY A 556 -20.12 -25.62 -21.73
C GLY A 556 -20.11 -25.27 -20.24
N CYS A 557 -19.41 -26.07 -19.42
CA CYS A 557 -19.42 -26.01 -17.95
C CYS A 557 -18.62 -24.83 -17.34
N SER A 558 -18.34 -23.78 -18.11
CA SER A 558 -17.64 -22.59 -17.60
C SER A 558 -18.51 -21.81 -16.62
N ALA A 559 -17.94 -21.36 -15.52
CA ALA A 559 -18.63 -20.45 -14.62
C ALA A 559 -18.90 -19.11 -15.34
N PRO A 560 -20.12 -18.54 -15.24
CA PRO A 560 -20.41 -17.24 -15.80
C PRO A 560 -19.49 -16.18 -15.16
N THR A 561 -18.96 -15.27 -15.98
CA THR A 561 -18.01 -14.24 -15.56
C THR A 561 -18.41 -12.88 -16.16
N PHE A 562 -17.67 -11.83 -15.79
CA PHE A 562 -17.78 -10.50 -16.38
C PHE A 562 -17.05 -10.38 -17.72
N THR A 563 -17.39 -9.35 -18.49
CA THR A 563 -16.67 -8.89 -19.69
C THR A 563 -15.78 -7.71 -19.34
N GLY A 564 -14.49 -7.71 -19.71
CA GLY A 564 -13.58 -6.59 -19.46
C GLY A 564 -12.14 -6.93 -19.85
N ALA A 565 -11.39 -5.96 -20.37
CA ALA A 565 -9.99 -6.15 -20.71
C ALA A 565 -9.08 -5.90 -19.50
N ALA A 566 -7.81 -6.29 -19.63
CA ALA A 566 -6.81 -6.09 -18.57
C ALA A 566 -6.72 -4.63 -18.11
N ALA A 567 -6.91 -3.66 -19.00
CA ALA A 567 -6.84 -2.24 -18.69
C ALA A 567 -7.96 -1.81 -17.72
N GLU A 568 -9.23 -2.13 -18.02
CA GLU A 568 -10.35 -1.75 -17.15
C GLU A 568 -10.28 -2.48 -15.81
N VAL A 569 -9.99 -3.78 -15.84
CA VAL A 569 -9.82 -4.61 -14.65
C VAL A 569 -8.73 -4.08 -13.73
N THR A 570 -7.55 -3.78 -14.28
CA THR A 570 -6.42 -3.30 -13.49
C THR A 570 -6.69 -1.90 -12.95
N ALA A 571 -7.29 -1.01 -13.73
CA ALA A 571 -7.66 0.34 -13.29
C ALA A 571 -8.66 0.28 -12.13
N LEU A 572 -9.70 -0.55 -12.25
CA LEU A 572 -10.71 -0.71 -11.22
C LEU A 572 -10.14 -1.37 -9.97
N ALA A 573 -9.35 -2.44 -10.10
CA ALA A 573 -8.67 -3.10 -8.97
C ALA A 573 -7.76 -2.12 -8.21
N SER A 574 -6.95 -1.33 -8.94
CA SER A 574 -6.04 -0.34 -8.36
C SER A 574 -6.81 0.78 -7.65
N THR A 575 -7.91 1.25 -8.25
CA THR A 575 -8.73 2.32 -7.68
C THR A 575 -9.43 1.86 -6.41
N LEU A 576 -10.09 0.69 -6.45
CA LEU A 576 -10.74 0.11 -5.29
C LEU A 576 -9.74 -0.14 -4.15
N PHE A 577 -8.60 -0.75 -4.44
CA PHE A 577 -7.59 -1.06 -3.44
C PHE A 577 -6.98 0.19 -2.80
N SER A 578 -6.62 1.20 -3.60
CA SER A 578 -6.06 2.46 -3.08
C SER A 578 -7.02 3.18 -2.13
N ASN A 579 -8.31 3.20 -2.45
CA ASN A 579 -9.33 3.85 -1.61
C ASN A 579 -9.72 3.01 -0.40
N ALA A 580 -9.71 1.69 -0.52
CA ALA A 580 -9.87 0.80 0.62
C ALA A 580 -8.71 0.97 1.62
N LEU A 581 -7.46 1.11 1.14
CA LEU A 581 -6.32 1.45 1.99
C LEU A 581 -6.43 2.85 2.59
N ALA A 582 -6.87 3.85 1.83
CA ALA A 582 -7.11 5.19 2.38
C ALA A 582 -8.09 5.14 3.56
N THR A 583 -9.15 4.34 3.45
CA THR A 583 -10.13 4.12 4.52
C THR A 583 -9.52 3.34 5.69
N LEU A 584 -8.72 2.30 5.41
CA LEU A 584 -8.09 1.46 6.42
C LEU A 584 -7.09 2.24 7.30
N VAL A 585 -6.38 3.20 6.71
CA VAL A 585 -5.32 3.97 7.39
C VAL A 585 -5.88 5.19 8.13
N ASP A 586 -7.11 5.59 7.83
CA ASP A 586 -7.77 6.71 8.48
C ASP A 586 -8.15 6.34 9.92
N ALA A 587 -7.61 7.08 10.89
CA ALA A 587 -7.83 6.86 12.32
C ALA A 587 -9.27 7.16 12.76
N GLU A 588 -10.00 7.97 11.98
CA GLU A 588 -11.41 8.31 12.23
C GLU A 588 -12.39 7.44 11.42
N ALA A 589 -11.87 6.43 10.70
CA ALA A 589 -12.70 5.56 9.89
C ALA A 589 -13.75 4.82 10.72
N ALA A 590 -14.94 4.69 10.15
CA ALA A 590 -15.98 3.85 10.73
C ALA A 590 -15.55 2.37 10.71
N PRO A 591 -16.04 1.54 11.65
CA PRO A 591 -15.69 0.12 11.72
C PRO A 591 -15.99 -0.65 10.43
N MET A 592 -17.01 -0.23 9.68
CA MET A 592 -17.45 -0.87 8.44
C MET A 592 -17.66 0.17 7.36
N SER A 593 -17.11 -0.08 6.17
CA SER A 593 -17.20 0.84 5.05
C SER A 593 -17.36 0.12 3.71
N ALA A 594 -18.01 0.78 2.74
CA ALA A 594 -18.10 0.36 1.35
C ALA A 594 -17.68 1.51 0.43
N ILE A 595 -16.80 1.20 -0.50
CA ILE A 595 -16.27 2.10 -1.52
C ILE A 595 -16.82 1.64 -2.87
N GLY A 596 -17.67 2.46 -3.49
CA GLY A 596 -18.17 2.26 -4.84
C GLY A 596 -17.33 3.02 -5.86
N CYS A 597 -17.01 2.38 -6.98
CA CYS A 597 -16.31 3.02 -8.09
C CYS A 597 -17.08 2.80 -9.39
N ASP A 598 -17.27 3.87 -10.17
CA ASP A 598 -17.83 3.85 -11.52
C ASP A 598 -16.82 4.48 -12.48
N LEU A 599 -16.13 3.63 -13.24
CA LEU A 599 -15.17 4.00 -14.28
C LEU A 599 -15.78 3.89 -15.69
N ALA A 600 -17.12 3.78 -15.81
CA ALA A 600 -17.75 3.78 -17.10
C ALA A 600 -17.48 5.13 -17.82
N PRO A 601 -17.34 5.14 -19.16
CA PRO A 601 -17.14 6.38 -19.92
C PRO A 601 -18.23 7.43 -19.71
N THR A 602 -19.42 7.00 -19.28
CA THR A 602 -20.58 7.83 -18.99
C THR A 602 -20.68 8.28 -17.53
N ALA A 603 -19.70 7.94 -16.69
CA ALA A 603 -19.72 8.27 -15.27
C ALA A 603 -19.71 9.79 -15.05
N SER A 604 -20.66 10.28 -14.25
CA SER A 604 -20.81 11.71 -13.94
C SER A 604 -19.80 12.21 -12.89
N ALA A 605 -19.14 11.32 -12.17
CA ALA A 605 -18.18 11.65 -11.12
C ALA A 605 -16.98 10.69 -11.16
N ALA A 606 -15.77 11.25 -11.21
CA ALA A 606 -14.52 10.48 -11.20
C ALA A 606 -14.05 10.08 -9.80
N ARG A 607 -14.85 10.37 -8.75
CA ARG A 607 -14.47 10.11 -7.35
C ARG A 607 -15.15 8.85 -6.82
N PRO A 608 -14.42 7.99 -6.10
CA PRO A 608 -15.02 6.89 -5.35
C PRO A 608 -16.06 7.38 -4.35
N LEU A 609 -17.14 6.62 -4.21
CA LEU A 609 -18.24 6.90 -3.32
C LEU A 609 -18.07 6.10 -2.04
N LEU A 610 -18.19 6.74 -0.89
CA LEU A 610 -18.04 6.10 0.41
C LEU A 610 -19.39 5.99 1.13
N LEU A 611 -19.65 4.82 1.70
CA LEU A 611 -20.70 4.59 2.69
C LEU A 611 -20.11 3.91 3.92
N THR A 612 -20.62 4.26 5.09
CA THR A 612 -20.07 3.81 6.37
C THR A 612 -21.16 3.38 7.33
N TRP A 613 -20.82 2.43 8.21
CA TRP A 613 -21.70 1.93 9.25
C TRP A 613 -20.96 1.81 10.58
N THR A 614 -21.69 2.08 11.66
CA THR A 614 -21.21 1.83 13.03
C THR A 614 -21.43 0.37 13.40
N ASN A 615 -20.75 -0.08 14.47
CA ASN A 615 -20.97 -1.41 15.02
C ASN A 615 -22.40 -1.55 15.56
N ASP A 616 -23.00 -2.70 15.27
CA ASP A 616 -24.28 -3.12 15.87
C ASP A 616 -24.09 -3.50 17.35
N HIS A 617 -25.18 -3.51 18.10
CA HIS A 617 -25.17 -4.15 19.41
C HIS A 617 -25.28 -5.66 19.24
N THR A 618 -24.30 -6.42 19.74
CA THR A 618 -24.22 -7.86 19.54
C THR A 618 -24.53 -8.63 20.82
N LEU A 619 -25.39 -9.63 20.73
CA LEU A 619 -25.74 -10.55 21.80
C LEU A 619 -25.58 -11.98 21.29
N THR A 620 -25.23 -12.91 22.16
CA THR A 620 -25.29 -14.34 21.85
C THR A 620 -26.59 -14.91 22.40
N ASP A 621 -27.27 -15.70 21.59
CA ASP A 621 -28.41 -16.50 22.00
C ASP A 621 -28.08 -17.40 23.22
N HIS A 622 -29.09 -17.75 24.02
CA HIS A 622 -28.96 -18.62 25.19
C HIS A 622 -28.29 -19.98 24.89
N THR A 623 -28.38 -20.50 23.66
CA THR A 623 -27.71 -21.75 23.26
C THR A 623 -26.24 -21.58 22.90
N GLY A 624 -25.79 -20.35 22.65
CA GLY A 624 -24.49 -20.08 22.03
C GLY A 624 -24.47 -20.25 20.50
N GLU A 625 -25.55 -20.71 19.87
CA GLU A 625 -25.56 -21.05 18.44
C GLU A 625 -25.59 -19.80 17.53
N TYR A 626 -26.36 -18.78 17.89
CA TYR A 626 -26.56 -17.59 17.07
C TYR A 626 -26.00 -16.34 17.72
N GLU A 627 -25.35 -15.52 16.89
CA GLU A 627 -25.12 -14.12 17.21
C GLU A 627 -26.30 -13.28 16.69
N VAL A 628 -26.90 -12.49 17.58
CA VAL A 628 -27.95 -11.53 17.24
C VAL A 628 -27.33 -10.14 17.20
N ARG A 629 -27.43 -9.49 16.03
CA ARG A 629 -26.89 -8.15 15.79
C ARG A 629 -28.04 -7.18 15.66
N ILE A 630 -28.11 -6.21 16.57
CA ILE A 630 -29.17 -5.22 16.65
C ILE A 630 -28.63 -3.89 16.15
N SER A 631 -29.20 -3.40 15.05
CA SER A 631 -28.80 -2.12 14.49
C SER A 631 -29.12 -0.97 15.45
N GLY A 632 -28.31 0.10 15.39
CA GLY A 632 -28.60 1.32 16.15
C GLY A 632 -29.97 1.92 15.81
N ARG A 633 -30.45 1.72 14.58
CA ARG A 633 -31.80 2.10 14.13
C ARG A 633 -32.87 1.30 14.89
N ALA A 634 -32.75 -0.02 14.94
CA ALA A 634 -33.73 -0.88 15.64
C ALA A 634 -33.80 -0.51 17.13
N LEU A 635 -32.65 -0.30 17.79
CA LEU A 635 -32.60 0.17 19.18
C LEU A 635 -33.28 1.54 19.36
N ALA A 636 -33.09 2.46 18.41
CA ALA A 636 -33.74 3.77 18.45
C ALA A 636 -35.26 3.70 18.23
N GLU A 637 -35.73 2.81 17.34
CA GLU A 637 -37.16 2.56 17.10
C GLU A 637 -37.82 1.96 18.35
N MET A 638 -37.23 0.92 18.97
CA MET A 638 -37.69 0.34 20.23
C MET A 638 -37.73 1.36 21.38
N ARG A 639 -36.68 2.19 21.50
CA ARG A 639 -36.62 3.27 22.50
C ARG A 639 -37.71 4.31 22.26
N THR A 640 -37.95 4.68 20.99
CA THR A 640 -38.96 5.68 20.63
C THR A 640 -40.35 5.20 21.02
N GLU A 641 -40.69 3.95 20.72
CA GLU A 641 -41.96 3.36 21.14
C GLU A 641 -42.07 3.27 22.66
N THR A 642 -40.99 2.87 23.36
CA THR A 642 -41.02 2.79 24.83
C THR A 642 -41.24 4.14 25.49
N ARG A 643 -40.56 5.20 25.01
CA ARG A 643 -40.78 6.57 25.50
C ARG A 643 -42.20 7.06 25.20
N ARG A 644 -42.79 6.67 24.07
CA ARG A 644 -44.18 6.97 23.74
C ARG A 644 -45.13 6.24 24.71
N GLY A 645 -44.92 4.95 24.93
CA GLY A 645 -45.68 4.14 25.88
C GLY A 645 -45.67 4.73 27.28
N GLN A 646 -44.50 5.15 27.78
CA GLN A 646 -44.40 5.81 29.09
C GLN A 646 -45.25 7.09 29.17
N ARG A 647 -45.27 7.91 28.11
CA ARG A 647 -46.06 9.16 28.08
C ARG A 647 -47.56 8.93 28.01
N VAL A 648 -48.00 7.90 27.29
CA VAL A 648 -49.42 7.70 26.95
C VAL A 648 -50.11 6.68 27.85
N ARG A 649 -49.38 5.64 28.30
CA ARG A 649 -49.90 4.49 29.06
C ARG A 649 -49.34 4.40 30.48
N GLY A 650 -48.17 4.99 30.73
CA GLY A 650 -47.53 5.07 32.05
C GLY A 650 -46.19 4.33 32.12
N ALA A 651 -45.34 4.70 33.08
CA ALA A 651 -43.94 4.28 33.14
C ALA A 651 -43.70 2.78 33.46
N ARG A 652 -44.72 2.07 33.92
CA ARG A 652 -44.64 0.63 34.22
C ARG A 652 -45.34 -0.24 33.19
N VAL A 653 -46.00 0.34 32.18
CA VAL A 653 -46.73 -0.42 31.17
C VAL A 653 -45.75 -1.00 30.15
N GLU A 654 -45.80 -2.31 29.98
CA GLU A 654 -45.03 -3.05 28.98
C GLU A 654 -45.45 -2.65 27.57
N THR A 655 -44.53 -2.74 26.63
CA THR A 655 -44.77 -2.48 25.21
C THR A 655 -43.86 -3.36 24.38
N GLY A 656 -44.17 -3.51 23.10
CA GLY A 656 -43.35 -4.31 22.21
C GLY A 656 -43.78 -4.18 20.76
N GLY A 657 -43.34 -5.11 19.94
CA GLY A 657 -43.65 -5.14 18.51
C GLY A 657 -42.86 -6.20 17.76
N MET A 658 -42.91 -6.11 16.43
CA MET A 658 -42.17 -7.01 15.54
C MET A 658 -40.72 -6.58 15.40
N LEU A 659 -39.83 -7.56 15.29
CA LEU A 659 -38.44 -7.41 14.87
C LEU A 659 -38.34 -7.65 13.36
N LEU A 660 -37.69 -6.72 12.67
CA LEU A 660 -37.58 -6.68 11.22
C LEU A 660 -36.12 -6.82 10.82
N GLY A 661 -35.79 -7.79 9.98
CA GLY A 661 -34.41 -8.10 9.62
C GLY A 661 -34.27 -9.37 8.80
N SER A 662 -33.19 -10.12 9.01
CA SER A 662 -32.95 -11.39 8.32
C SER A 662 -32.23 -12.40 9.21
N LEU A 663 -32.47 -13.70 8.98
CA LEU A 663 -31.77 -14.80 9.64
C LEU A 663 -30.90 -15.51 8.61
N ASP A 664 -29.60 -15.59 8.87
CA ASP A 664 -28.62 -16.27 8.03
C ASP A 664 -28.02 -17.47 8.78
N GLU A 665 -28.49 -18.67 8.43
CA GLU A 665 -28.05 -19.93 9.05
C GLU A 665 -26.60 -20.28 8.68
N ALA A 666 -26.11 -19.81 7.53
CA ALA A 666 -24.77 -20.15 7.08
C ALA A 666 -23.71 -19.39 7.89
N THR A 667 -23.99 -18.13 8.25
CA THR A 667 -23.16 -17.33 9.16
C THR A 667 -23.55 -17.48 10.63
N GLN A 668 -24.64 -18.21 10.93
CA GLN A 668 -25.24 -18.30 12.27
C GLN A 668 -25.50 -16.92 12.89
N THR A 669 -25.97 -15.98 12.07
CA THR A 669 -26.19 -14.59 12.46
C THR A 669 -27.65 -14.19 12.20
N ILE A 670 -28.25 -13.49 13.16
CA ILE A 670 -29.56 -12.86 13.00
C ILE A 670 -29.35 -11.35 13.01
N TYR A 671 -29.74 -10.69 11.92
CA TYR A 671 -29.69 -9.26 11.76
C TYR A 671 -31.06 -8.69 12.14
N ILE A 672 -31.09 -7.75 13.08
CA ILE A 672 -32.25 -6.95 13.43
C ILE A 672 -32.00 -5.54 12.89
N ASP A 673 -32.57 -5.25 11.72
CA ASP A 673 -32.37 -3.99 11.00
C ASP A 673 -33.36 -2.91 11.45
N GLY A 674 -34.54 -3.29 11.93
CA GLY A 674 -35.57 -2.39 12.46
C GLY A 674 -36.53 -3.06 13.43
N ALA A 675 -37.43 -2.26 14.02
CA ALA A 675 -38.44 -2.70 14.95
C ALA A 675 -39.76 -1.91 14.75
N SER A 676 -40.90 -2.57 14.95
CA SER A 676 -42.21 -1.91 14.99
C SER A 676 -42.66 -1.65 16.43
N GLY A 677 -43.67 -0.78 16.58
CA GLY A 677 -44.47 -0.74 17.81
C GLY A 677 -45.60 -1.77 17.80
N PRO A 678 -46.48 -1.74 18.82
CA PRO A 678 -47.58 -2.69 18.95
C PRO A 678 -48.67 -2.43 17.91
N SER A 679 -49.26 -3.48 17.36
CA SER A 679 -50.42 -3.38 16.45
C SER A 679 -51.62 -2.70 17.13
N PRO A 680 -52.58 -2.12 16.39
CA PRO A 680 -53.75 -1.46 16.98
C PRO A 680 -54.59 -2.35 17.92
N ASP A 681 -54.68 -3.64 17.62
CA ASP A 681 -55.40 -4.67 18.38
C ASP A 681 -54.59 -5.31 19.52
N SER A 682 -53.38 -4.80 19.82
CA SER A 682 -52.58 -5.29 20.95
C SER A 682 -53.16 -4.89 22.31
N HIS A 683 -52.96 -5.72 23.33
CA HIS A 683 -53.33 -5.46 24.73
C HIS A 683 -52.08 -5.22 25.59
N LEU A 684 -51.97 -4.03 26.19
CA LEU A 684 -50.79 -3.61 26.97
C LEU A 684 -51.15 -3.33 28.43
N SER A 685 -50.43 -3.92 29.38
CA SER A 685 -50.55 -3.62 30.82
C SER A 685 -49.18 -3.57 31.50
N ALA A 686 -49.15 -3.35 32.81
CA ALA A 686 -47.91 -3.37 33.60
C ALA A 686 -47.41 -4.78 33.96
N ALA A 687 -48.17 -5.83 33.65
CA ALA A 687 -47.86 -7.20 34.03
C ALA A 687 -47.89 -8.19 32.84
N TYR A 688 -48.24 -7.71 31.66
CA TYR A 688 -48.46 -8.54 30.48
C TYR A 688 -48.54 -7.69 29.21
N PHE A 689 -48.03 -8.25 28.13
CA PHE A 689 -48.09 -7.71 26.79
C PHE A 689 -48.55 -8.80 25.81
N ASP A 690 -49.67 -8.56 25.13
CA ASP A 690 -50.18 -9.42 24.05
C ASP A 690 -50.24 -8.63 22.74
N HIS A 691 -49.40 -9.05 21.80
CA HIS A 691 -49.28 -8.39 20.52
C HIS A 691 -50.34 -8.90 19.56
N GLY A 692 -51.19 -8.01 19.07
CA GLY A 692 -52.21 -8.34 18.07
C GLY A 692 -51.65 -8.57 16.67
N VAL A 693 -52.52 -8.77 15.68
CA VAL A 693 -52.12 -9.14 14.31
C VAL A 693 -52.55 -8.12 13.26
N GLU A 694 -53.38 -7.14 13.64
CA GLU A 694 -53.91 -6.14 12.71
C GLU A 694 -52.81 -5.33 12.03
N GLY A 695 -52.76 -5.35 10.70
CA GLY A 695 -51.80 -4.57 9.89
C GLY A 695 -50.38 -5.15 9.81
N THR A 696 -50.09 -6.26 10.49
CA THR A 696 -48.73 -6.83 10.59
C THR A 696 -48.22 -7.36 9.26
N GLN A 697 -49.07 -8.06 8.50
CA GLN A 697 -48.72 -8.60 7.17
C GLN A 697 -48.45 -7.47 6.17
N GLU A 698 -49.22 -6.38 6.21
CA GLU A 698 -49.06 -5.22 5.34
C GLU A 698 -47.72 -4.53 5.59
N ILE A 699 -47.34 -4.35 6.87
CA ILE A 699 -46.03 -3.79 7.25
C ILE A 699 -44.90 -4.67 6.73
N VAL A 700 -44.96 -5.99 6.98
CA VAL A 700 -43.92 -6.92 6.53
C VAL A 700 -43.82 -6.95 5.00
N THR A 701 -44.95 -6.96 4.30
CA THR A 701 -44.99 -6.95 2.82
C THR A 701 -44.41 -5.66 2.26
N SER A 702 -44.74 -4.52 2.86
CA SER A 702 -44.22 -3.21 2.47
C SER A 702 -42.69 -3.15 2.59
N ILE A 703 -42.15 -3.63 3.72
CA ILE A 703 -40.71 -3.64 3.99
C ILE A 703 -39.98 -4.62 3.07
N ARG A 704 -40.51 -5.83 2.87
CA ARG A 704 -39.96 -6.79 1.91
C ARG A 704 -39.90 -6.20 0.51
N THR A 705 -40.99 -5.56 0.07
CA THR A 705 -41.04 -4.91 -1.24
C THR A 705 -40.00 -3.78 -1.35
N ALA A 706 -39.92 -2.91 -0.34
CA ALA A 706 -38.99 -1.78 -0.33
C ALA A 706 -37.51 -2.20 -0.28
N THR A 707 -37.21 -3.38 0.26
CA THR A 707 -35.83 -3.89 0.41
C THR A 707 -35.48 -5.00 -0.59
N ILE A 708 -36.40 -5.33 -1.51
CA ILE A 708 -36.28 -6.44 -2.48
C ILE A 708 -36.00 -7.75 -1.73
N ASP A 709 -36.92 -8.11 -0.84
CA ASP A 709 -36.93 -9.35 -0.04
C ASP A 709 -35.70 -9.55 0.88
N ARG A 710 -34.94 -8.49 1.19
CA ARG A 710 -33.77 -8.58 2.08
C ARG A 710 -34.13 -8.44 3.57
N VAL A 711 -35.19 -7.72 3.88
CA VAL A 711 -35.66 -7.49 5.26
C VAL A 711 -37.09 -8.02 5.39
N GLY A 712 -37.33 -8.86 6.38
CA GLY A 712 -38.64 -9.45 6.70
C GLY A 712 -38.83 -9.62 8.20
N PHE A 713 -39.85 -10.37 8.60
CA PHE A 713 -40.11 -10.68 10.01
C PHE A 713 -39.08 -11.69 10.54
N VAL A 714 -38.47 -11.40 11.71
CA VAL A 714 -37.52 -12.31 12.37
C VAL A 714 -37.88 -12.66 13.81
N GLY A 715 -38.82 -11.96 14.43
CA GLY A 715 -39.17 -12.21 15.82
C GLY A 715 -40.00 -11.11 16.46
N MET A 716 -40.12 -11.17 17.78
CA MET A 716 -40.84 -10.21 18.61
C MET A 716 -39.93 -9.60 19.66
N TRP A 717 -40.21 -8.36 20.03
CA TRP A 717 -39.58 -7.71 21.17
C TRP A 717 -40.62 -7.17 22.13
N HIS A 718 -40.28 -7.10 23.42
CA HIS A 718 -41.07 -6.40 24.41
C HIS A 718 -40.23 -5.90 25.59
N THR A 719 -40.85 -5.08 26.44
CA THR A 719 -40.20 -4.45 27.59
C THR A 719 -40.70 -5.02 28.91
N HIS A 720 -39.80 -5.13 29.88
CA HIS A 720 -40.10 -5.28 31.31
C HIS A 720 -39.63 -4.01 32.05
N PRO A 721 -40.42 -2.92 32.07
CA PRO A 721 -39.99 -1.64 32.62
C PRO A 721 -39.61 -1.74 34.10
N HIS A 722 -38.39 -1.31 34.44
CA HIS A 722 -37.84 -1.43 35.80
C HIS A 722 -37.64 -2.87 36.33
N GLY A 723 -37.89 -3.88 35.49
CA GLY A 723 -37.78 -5.31 35.80
C GLY A 723 -36.51 -5.95 35.23
N ILE A 724 -36.42 -7.28 35.34
CA ILE A 724 -35.29 -8.06 34.81
C ILE A 724 -35.58 -8.40 33.34
N ALA A 725 -34.56 -8.30 32.49
CA ALA A 725 -34.59 -8.81 31.12
C ALA A 725 -34.49 -10.34 31.13
N SER A 726 -35.59 -11.02 31.41
CA SER A 726 -35.67 -12.48 31.42
C SER A 726 -37.11 -12.92 31.14
N PRO A 727 -37.33 -14.02 30.40
CA PRO A 727 -38.67 -14.46 30.05
C PRO A 727 -39.42 -14.99 31.28
N SER A 728 -40.70 -14.67 31.36
CA SER A 728 -41.67 -15.31 32.25
C SER A 728 -42.17 -16.63 31.66
N SER A 729 -42.86 -17.45 32.45
CA SER A 729 -43.54 -18.66 31.94
C SER A 729 -44.54 -18.36 30.83
N THR A 730 -45.11 -17.15 30.83
CA THR A 730 -46.08 -16.69 29.86
C THR A 730 -45.41 -16.27 28.55
N ASP A 731 -44.25 -15.61 28.63
CA ASP A 731 -43.44 -15.30 27.44
C ASP A 731 -42.98 -16.59 26.75
N GLU A 732 -42.56 -17.57 27.54
CA GLU A 732 -42.17 -18.90 27.05
C GLU A 732 -43.32 -19.62 26.32
N ALA A 733 -44.54 -19.54 26.87
CA ALA A 733 -45.73 -20.10 26.23
C ALA A 733 -46.09 -19.34 24.94
N GLY A 734 -46.06 -18.00 24.98
CA GLY A 734 -46.40 -17.13 23.84
C GLY A 734 -45.48 -17.32 22.63
N MET A 735 -44.21 -17.68 22.85
CA MET A 735 -43.27 -17.97 21.76
C MET A 735 -43.65 -19.21 20.93
N ALA A 736 -44.32 -20.20 21.53
CA ALA A 736 -44.84 -21.36 20.80
C ALA A 736 -46.00 -20.97 19.86
N ASP A 737 -46.71 -19.89 20.21
CA ASP A 737 -47.90 -19.38 19.52
C ASP A 737 -47.61 -18.24 18.54
N ILE A 738 -46.34 -17.88 18.27
CA ILE A 738 -46.01 -16.86 17.26
C ILE A 738 -46.38 -17.37 15.86
N VAL A 739 -47.60 -17.02 15.46
CA VAL A 739 -48.12 -17.12 14.10
C VAL A 739 -47.48 -15.99 13.29
N ALA A 740 -46.50 -16.34 12.44
CA ALA A 740 -45.99 -15.39 11.48
C ALA A 740 -47.09 -15.03 10.46
N PRO A 741 -47.08 -13.80 9.92
CA PRO A 741 -47.68 -13.53 8.63
C PRO A 741 -47.14 -14.56 7.61
N ASP A 742 -47.99 -15.09 6.71
CA ASP A 742 -47.67 -16.24 5.85
C ASP A 742 -46.27 -16.12 5.20
N GLY A 743 -45.39 -17.10 5.49
CA GLY A 743 -44.21 -17.37 4.65
C GLY A 743 -42.80 -17.06 5.17
N THR A 744 -42.49 -16.97 6.48
CA THR A 744 -41.08 -16.85 6.94
C THR A 744 -40.74 -17.59 8.24
N GLY A 745 -39.76 -18.52 8.16
CA GLY A 745 -38.92 -19.06 9.25
C GLY A 745 -39.45 -20.22 10.11
N ARG A 746 -38.64 -21.29 10.27
CA ARG A 746 -38.78 -22.31 11.35
C ARG A 746 -38.33 -21.80 12.73
N ARG A 747 -37.83 -20.56 12.80
CA ARG A 747 -37.22 -19.96 13.99
C ARG A 747 -37.73 -18.52 14.15
N ALA A 748 -37.82 -18.05 15.39
CA ALA A 748 -38.17 -16.69 15.74
C ALA A 748 -37.31 -16.18 16.90
N VAL A 749 -36.99 -14.89 16.89
CA VAL A 749 -36.27 -14.23 18.00
C VAL A 749 -37.26 -13.72 19.04
N MET A 750 -36.97 -13.98 20.31
CA MET A 750 -37.52 -13.26 21.44
C MET A 750 -36.47 -12.28 21.96
N LEU A 751 -36.78 -10.98 21.99
CA LEU A 751 -35.93 -9.95 22.58
C LEU A 751 -36.65 -9.26 23.73
N ILE A 752 -36.09 -9.33 24.93
CA ILE A 752 -36.66 -8.69 26.11
C ILE A 752 -35.73 -7.58 26.56
N LEU A 753 -36.28 -6.38 26.71
CA LEU A 753 -35.57 -5.21 27.23
C LEU A 753 -36.03 -4.95 28.67
N GLY A 754 -35.13 -5.02 29.63
CA GLY A 754 -35.40 -4.76 31.05
C GLY A 754 -34.27 -3.95 31.67
N GLY A 755 -34.42 -3.54 32.92
CA GLY A 755 -33.33 -2.93 33.67
C GLY A 755 -33.79 -2.27 34.95
N HIS A 756 -33.01 -2.36 36.01
CA HIS A 756 -33.36 -1.76 37.30
C HIS A 756 -32.94 -0.30 37.42
N GLY A 757 -33.84 0.51 38.00
CA GLY A 757 -33.53 1.88 38.44
C GLY A 757 -32.91 2.75 37.35
N THR A 758 -31.61 3.02 37.50
CA THR A 758 -30.85 3.93 36.63
C THR A 758 -30.60 3.36 35.23
N SER A 759 -30.44 2.04 35.04
CA SER A 759 -30.14 1.48 33.71
C SER A 759 -31.31 1.71 32.73
N TRP A 760 -32.54 1.48 33.19
CA TRP A 760 -33.76 1.76 32.44
C TRP A 760 -33.91 3.25 32.08
N GLN A 761 -33.66 4.13 33.04
CA GLN A 761 -33.76 5.58 32.81
C GLN A 761 -32.66 6.07 31.86
N SER A 762 -31.43 5.61 32.03
CA SER A 762 -30.32 5.95 31.13
C SER A 762 -30.61 5.53 29.69
N TRP A 763 -31.24 4.38 29.46
CA TRP A 763 -31.66 3.99 28.12
C TRP A 763 -32.66 4.97 27.50
N LEU A 764 -33.71 5.32 28.25
CA LEU A 764 -34.75 6.23 27.76
C LEU A 764 -34.21 7.64 27.51
N GLU A 765 -33.31 8.13 28.36
CA GLU A 765 -32.77 9.49 28.31
C GLU A 765 -31.61 9.64 27.32
N THR A 766 -30.59 8.78 27.43
CA THR A 766 -29.30 8.90 26.73
C THR A 766 -29.16 7.90 25.58
N GLY A 767 -29.97 6.85 25.55
CA GLY A 767 -29.93 5.83 24.51
C GLY A 767 -28.96 4.67 24.77
N THR A 768 -28.20 4.68 25.87
CA THR A 768 -27.40 3.53 26.32
C THR A 768 -28.31 2.30 26.46
N PRO A 769 -28.08 1.18 25.75
CA PRO A 769 -28.97 0.03 25.80
C PRO A 769 -29.26 -0.44 27.24
N PRO A 770 -30.49 -0.87 27.55
CA PRO A 770 -30.83 -1.41 28.85
C PRO A 770 -30.30 -2.85 28.95
N ASP A 771 -30.64 -3.59 30.00
CA ASP A 771 -30.34 -5.02 30.02
C ASP A 771 -31.16 -5.70 28.91
N LEU A 772 -30.49 -6.51 28.09
CA LEU A 772 -31.10 -7.19 26.95
C LEU A 772 -30.99 -8.70 27.12
N TYR A 773 -32.09 -9.39 26.89
CA TYR A 773 -32.13 -10.84 26.79
C TYR A 773 -32.59 -11.26 25.41
N VAL A 774 -31.86 -12.19 24.80
CA VAL A 774 -32.20 -12.71 23.48
C VAL A 774 -32.26 -14.23 23.49
N ARG A 775 -33.29 -14.75 22.82
CA ARG A 775 -33.47 -16.19 22.62
C ARG A 775 -33.99 -16.50 21.23
N VAL A 776 -33.34 -17.44 20.56
CA VAL A 776 -33.81 -18.00 19.29
C VAL A 776 -34.65 -19.24 19.57
N VAL A 777 -35.94 -19.17 19.25
CA VAL A 777 -36.91 -20.25 19.51
C VAL A 777 -37.20 -21.01 18.21
N ASN A 778 -37.12 -22.34 18.26
CA ASN A 778 -37.59 -23.20 17.16
C ASN A 778 -39.11 -23.32 17.21
N ARG A 779 -39.78 -23.07 16.09
CA ARG A 779 -41.23 -23.24 15.97
C ARG A 779 -41.58 -24.72 15.85
N THR A 780 -42.41 -25.21 16.76
CA THR A 780 -43.07 -26.51 16.64
C THR A 780 -44.44 -26.32 15.96
N THR A 781 -44.73 -27.09 14.91
CA THR A 781 -46.01 -27.05 14.17
C THR A 781 -47.19 -27.66 14.95
N GLN A 782 -47.30 -27.43 16.26
CA GLN A 782 -48.48 -27.83 17.01
C GLN A 782 -49.55 -26.76 16.86
N SER A 783 -50.75 -27.16 16.43
CA SER A 783 -51.93 -26.30 16.43
C SER A 783 -52.19 -25.78 17.84
N ARG A 784 -52.51 -24.48 17.91
CA ARG A 784 -53.01 -23.77 19.10
C ARG A 784 -53.85 -24.73 19.97
N PRO A 785 -53.52 -24.95 21.26
CA PRO A 785 -54.49 -25.53 22.18
C PRO A 785 -55.76 -24.67 22.12
N GLU A 786 -56.95 -25.29 22.10
CA GLU A 786 -58.22 -24.56 21.89
C GLU A 786 -58.53 -23.50 22.97
N ASP A 787 -57.77 -23.48 24.07
CA ASP A 787 -57.90 -22.49 25.15
C ASP A 787 -56.66 -21.59 25.25
N PRO A 788 -56.79 -20.26 25.07
CA PRO A 788 -55.72 -19.32 25.39
C PRO A 788 -55.46 -19.34 26.89
N VAL A 789 -54.24 -19.72 27.29
CA VAL A 789 -53.80 -19.60 28.69
C VAL A 789 -53.77 -18.10 29.02
N ALA A 790 -54.67 -17.68 29.92
CA ALA A 790 -54.66 -16.44 30.71
C ALA A 790 -55.40 -15.17 30.23
N LEU A 791 -56.26 -15.19 29.20
CA LEU A 791 -57.12 -14.01 28.91
C LEU A 791 -58.32 -13.87 29.88
N HIS A 792 -58.67 -14.91 30.65
CA HIS A 792 -59.87 -14.94 31.50
C HIS A 792 -59.69 -14.38 32.93
N LEU A 793 -58.50 -13.87 33.30
CA LEU A 793 -58.20 -13.46 34.69
C LEU A 793 -58.06 -11.95 34.91
N ILE A 794 -58.14 -11.11 33.88
CA ILE A 794 -57.92 -9.65 33.97
C ILE A 794 -59.08 -8.90 33.29
N SER A 795 -59.71 -7.94 33.97
CA SER A 795 -60.87 -7.21 33.42
C SER A 795 -60.51 -6.39 32.17
N ALA A 796 -61.46 -6.25 31.24
CA ALA A 796 -61.30 -5.44 30.02
C ALA A 796 -60.96 -3.95 30.29
N SER A 797 -61.19 -3.47 31.51
CA SER A 797 -60.83 -2.12 31.98
C SER A 797 -59.35 -1.96 32.40
N ALA A 798 -58.54 -3.02 32.37
CA ALA A 798 -57.16 -3.03 32.85
C ALA A 798 -56.09 -2.94 31.74
N TRP A 799 -56.50 -2.82 30.47
CA TRP A 799 -55.60 -2.83 29.30
C TRP A 799 -55.61 -1.50 28.55
N PHE A 800 -54.45 -1.15 27.99
CA PHE A 800 -54.33 -0.09 27.00
C PHE A 800 -54.30 -0.72 25.60
N PRO A 801 -55.01 -0.15 24.60
CA PRO A 801 -54.91 -0.60 23.22
C PRO A 801 -53.53 -0.25 22.64
N GLY A 802 -53.09 -1.04 21.67
CA GLY A 802 -51.90 -0.76 20.89
C GLY A 802 -52.09 0.33 19.84
N GLY A 803 -51.17 0.41 18.88
CA GLY A 803 -51.16 1.45 17.86
C GLY A 803 -50.91 2.87 18.41
N TYR A 804 -51.18 3.87 17.58
CA TYR A 804 -50.90 5.29 17.87
C TYR A 804 -52.06 6.03 18.57
N ALA A 805 -53.15 5.35 18.90
CA ALA A 805 -54.32 5.98 19.50
C ALA A 805 -54.04 6.47 20.94
N TYR A 806 -54.52 7.67 21.27
CA TYR A 806 -54.57 8.16 22.65
C TYR A 806 -55.82 7.58 23.33
N PRO A 807 -55.74 7.12 24.59
CA PRO A 807 -56.94 6.75 25.32
C PRO A 807 -57.83 8.00 25.41
N ASN A 808 -59.02 7.95 24.80
CA ASN A 808 -60.08 8.88 25.22
C ASN A 808 -60.24 8.71 26.73
N ARG A 809 -60.23 9.84 27.47
CA ARG A 809 -60.39 9.96 28.92
C ARG A 809 -61.05 8.73 29.55
N ARG A 810 -60.40 8.18 30.60
CA ARG A 810 -61.05 7.30 31.58
C ARG A 810 -62.49 7.78 31.80
N ALA A 811 -63.47 6.91 31.53
CA ALA A 811 -64.83 7.15 31.96
C ALA A 811 -64.78 7.48 33.46
N SER A 812 -65.35 8.62 33.81
CA SER A 812 -65.42 9.15 35.18
C SER A 812 -66.08 8.15 36.13
N GLU A 813 -65.46 7.96 37.29
CA GLU A 813 -65.99 7.22 38.45
C GLU A 813 -67.15 7.97 39.17
N ASP A 814 -67.97 8.77 38.47
CA ASP A 814 -68.94 9.68 39.10
C ASP A 814 -70.43 9.35 38.82
N ASP A 815 -70.79 8.11 38.48
CA ASP A 815 -72.20 7.70 38.28
C ASP A 815 -72.76 6.75 39.37
N HIS A 816 -72.17 6.77 40.56
CA HIS A 816 -72.72 6.12 41.75
C HIS A 816 -72.93 7.11 42.90
N GLU A 817 -73.83 8.09 42.72
CA GLU A 817 -74.57 8.74 43.80
C GLU A 817 -75.51 9.81 43.21
N ARG A 818 -76.73 9.43 42.81
CA ARG A 818 -77.96 10.26 42.82
C ARG A 818 -79.12 9.56 42.11
N SER A 819 -79.69 8.57 42.79
CA SER A 819 -81.10 8.25 42.59
C SER A 819 -81.63 7.57 43.85
N ASP A 820 -81.80 8.35 44.91
CA ASP A 820 -82.77 8.04 45.96
C ASP A 820 -83.37 9.35 46.47
N GLU A 821 -84.71 9.38 46.44
CA GLU A 821 -85.58 10.16 47.33
C GLU A 821 -85.65 11.69 47.20
N HIS A 822 -86.66 12.21 46.47
CA HIS A 822 -87.85 12.88 47.07
C HIS A 822 -88.78 13.53 46.02
N GLN A 823 -90.05 13.08 46.08
CA GLN A 823 -91.34 13.69 45.66
C GLN A 823 -91.60 14.03 44.19
#